data_AF-A0A660NMW5-F1
#
_entry.id   AF-A0A660NMW5-F1
#
_cell.length_a   1.000
_cell.length_b   1.000
_cell.length_c   1.000
_cell.angle_alpha   90.00
_cell.angle_beta   90.00
_cell.angle_gamma   90.00
#
_symmetry.space_group_name_H-M   'P 1'
#
loop_
_entity.id
_entity.type
_entity.pdbx_description
1 polymer ?
#
loop_
_entity_poly.entity_id
_entity_poly.type
_entity_poly.pdbx_seq_one_letter_code
_entity_poly.pdbx_strand_id
1 'polypeptide(L)'
;MSVTATSPLPRLRLGRIASALLLACYLPMASAQLVADPGKPDAAQQKDVLPYAIDRDGPGAPTVSAVDGDGFVTLSFGPGKPQDAPGWLVIRPREGHWDWHAVKSLRMHVQNAMPWALTLLMQLKDEQGQTLQATLALPPSGPFALAMPLSATLPLQMGMRSGPVIPWTVKDANGAESPLGLVETTAGTLDTTKIREIRIGMPPPDAEQKIRLGKVFLPPIGTDDLQAGYTGIVDAYGQYTRADWPGKYRLPRKLARALEEATPPDVKAARRKANGVKDVRDLDGDGKVSKREQRLARTEEQAEKRLTARQKAKRAKAWRDAQEAARADFALHARQADQKLANALAALQDEDEENAGSSYSADKHRPALDRFGGITGIEGSSHGNGWFRTGHLTLKDGSRRHILITPEGNPFFSFGVNAVQRDNSETFVGGREFQFTSLPVRGMAEYRFTQKKDSTETLPADSGAQRNRRFLKGQTHDFYHANLYRRDGDDWAQRWVTRTGKRLKSWGFNTVGAWSDDSMNHVKLPYTRIAHVSGPFARLSDGNDWWQGIPDAFDPAFGQALEATLKKETASSQDDPYLIGWFVDNELGWGNGSAPDPLARYALAYSALKMDAAQPQAHAKRALVKLLRERYNDDVQELARVWQQPLSDWKALEAAWPAERLPDGRNPHVAADLSAFLRLHAETYYSQVAQALKKHDPHHLYLGSRFAGRTPESIAACARWCDVVSFNLYIPSLREGFEAEEFARIDKPALLTEFHFGSSDRGPFWPGVMVVNTEAERGPA
;
A
#
# COMPACT_ATOMS: atom_id res chain seq x y z
N MET A 1 76.72 -15.57 -66.07
CA MET A 1 77.66 -16.33 -65.21
C MET A 1 76.94 -16.55 -63.89
N SER A 2 76.35 -17.73 -63.70
CA SER A 2 76.85 -18.82 -62.82
C SER A 2 77.02 -18.37 -61.35
N VAL A 3 76.26 -18.85 -60.35
CA VAL A 3 76.07 -20.26 -59.88
C VAL A 3 77.44 -20.85 -59.49
N THR A 4 77.70 -21.49 -58.35
CA THR A 4 76.94 -22.09 -57.21
C THR A 4 77.15 -21.29 -55.89
N ALA A 5 76.75 -21.61 -54.64
CA ALA A 5 75.80 -22.52 -53.92
C ALA A 5 75.65 -21.96 -52.46
N THR A 6 74.99 -22.52 -51.42
CA THR A 6 74.28 -23.80 -51.15
C THR A 6 73.21 -23.58 -50.04
N SER A 7 72.26 -24.51 -49.88
CA SER A 7 71.43 -24.66 -48.65
C SER A 7 71.88 -25.89 -47.84
N PRO A 8 71.55 -25.98 -46.53
CA PRO A 8 70.42 -26.85 -46.16
C PRO A 8 69.54 -26.37 -44.99
N LEU A 9 68.28 -26.79 -45.03
CA LEU A 9 67.34 -26.91 -43.89
C LEU A 9 67.34 -28.38 -43.40
N PRO A 10 66.67 -28.77 -42.29
CA PRO A 10 65.99 -27.98 -41.24
C PRO A 10 66.42 -28.35 -39.80
N ARG A 11 65.98 -27.55 -38.80
CA ARG A 11 65.55 -28.09 -37.48
C ARG A 11 64.62 -27.13 -36.77
N LEU A 12 63.48 -27.63 -36.30
CA LEU A 12 62.50 -26.87 -35.52
C LEU A 12 63.09 -26.46 -34.16
N ARG A 13 62.71 -25.29 -33.67
CA ARG A 13 62.23 -25.12 -32.28
C ARG A 13 61.32 -23.91 -32.16
N LEU A 14 60.13 -24.14 -31.61
CA LEU A 14 59.13 -23.11 -31.30
C LEU A 14 59.70 -22.13 -30.27
N GLY A 15 59.28 -20.86 -30.34
CA GLY A 15 59.62 -19.91 -29.29
C GLY A 15 59.37 -18.43 -29.54
N ARG A 16 58.37 -18.03 -30.36
CA ARG A 16 57.95 -16.61 -30.51
C ARG A 16 56.60 -16.36 -31.21
N ILE A 17 55.61 -17.24 -31.04
CA ILE A 17 54.20 -16.98 -31.42
C ILE A 17 53.27 -17.44 -30.28
N ALA A 18 53.47 -16.89 -29.07
CA ALA A 18 52.70 -17.26 -27.87
C ALA A 18 52.31 -16.04 -27.00
N SER A 19 52.34 -14.83 -27.56
CA SER A 19 52.05 -13.58 -26.83
C SER A 19 51.06 -12.64 -27.55
N ALA A 20 50.51 -13.06 -28.69
CA ALA A 20 49.45 -12.35 -29.42
C ALA A 20 48.08 -13.08 -29.38
N LEU A 21 48.02 -14.27 -28.77
CA LEU A 21 46.82 -15.11 -28.63
C LEU A 21 46.31 -15.23 -27.18
N LEU A 22 46.96 -14.57 -26.23
CA LEU A 22 46.59 -14.53 -24.80
C LEU A 22 46.01 -13.18 -24.35
N LEU A 23 45.87 -12.22 -25.26
CA LEU A 23 45.22 -10.92 -25.00
C LEU A 23 43.86 -10.76 -25.72
N ALA A 24 43.26 -11.89 -26.15
CA ALA A 24 41.97 -11.94 -26.84
C ALA A 24 40.84 -12.56 -25.98
N CYS A 25 41.10 -12.93 -24.72
CA CYS A 25 40.14 -13.67 -23.88
C CYS A 25 39.40 -12.81 -22.84
N TYR A 26 39.53 -11.47 -22.86
CA TYR A 26 38.78 -10.58 -21.97
C TYR A 26 38.26 -9.34 -22.72
N LEU A 27 36.95 -9.39 -23.02
CA LEU A 27 36.05 -8.44 -23.72
C LEU A 27 35.59 -9.00 -25.09
N PRO A 28 34.27 -9.10 -25.32
CA PRO A 28 33.29 -8.07 -24.97
C PRO A 28 32.23 -8.49 -23.93
N MET A 29 32.22 -7.82 -22.77
CA MET A 29 31.00 -7.70 -21.94
C MET A 29 30.21 -6.48 -22.43
N ALA A 30 29.10 -6.69 -23.15
CA ALA A 30 28.18 -5.60 -23.54
C ALA A 30 26.79 -6.07 -24.03
N SER A 31 26.66 -7.28 -24.57
CA SER A 31 25.42 -7.80 -25.15
C SER A 31 24.62 -8.68 -24.18
N ALA A 32 23.30 -8.73 -24.36
CA ALA A 32 22.45 -9.72 -23.69
C ALA A 32 22.82 -11.15 -24.11
N GLN A 33 22.73 -12.11 -23.19
CA GLN A 33 23.07 -13.51 -23.41
C GLN A 33 21.79 -14.35 -23.50
N LEU A 34 21.58 -15.04 -24.63
CA LEU A 34 20.46 -15.98 -24.78
C LEU A 34 20.60 -17.14 -23.79
N VAL A 35 19.55 -17.42 -23.02
CA VAL A 35 19.45 -18.60 -22.13
C VAL A 35 18.63 -19.70 -22.82
N ALA A 36 17.46 -19.33 -23.36
CA ALA A 36 16.60 -20.23 -24.12
C ALA A 36 15.76 -19.48 -25.15
N ASP A 37 15.42 -20.15 -26.25
CA ASP A 37 14.44 -19.70 -27.25
C ASP A 37 13.32 -20.76 -27.34
N PRO A 38 12.17 -20.55 -26.67
CA PRO A 38 11.01 -21.45 -26.75
C PRO A 38 10.45 -21.59 -28.17
N GLY A 39 10.70 -20.60 -29.04
CA GLY A 39 10.45 -20.67 -30.49
C GLY A 39 11.43 -21.56 -31.26
N LYS A 40 12.34 -22.27 -30.57
CA LYS A 40 13.21 -23.31 -31.15
C LYS A 40 13.20 -24.55 -30.25
N PRO A 41 12.04 -25.23 -30.08
CA PRO A 41 11.91 -26.31 -29.12
C PRO A 41 12.51 -27.64 -29.63
N ASP A 42 12.67 -27.82 -30.95
CA ASP A 42 13.08 -29.09 -31.52
C ASP A 42 14.60 -29.31 -31.49
N ALA A 43 15.06 -29.74 -30.32
CA ALA A 43 16.36 -30.35 -30.11
C ALA A 43 16.22 -31.86 -29.83
N ALA A 44 15.19 -32.51 -30.40
CA ALA A 44 15.04 -33.97 -30.42
C ALA A 44 15.84 -34.59 -31.58
N GLN A 45 15.91 -33.91 -32.73
CA GLN A 45 16.78 -34.28 -33.86
C GLN A 45 18.15 -33.58 -33.85
N GLN A 46 18.33 -32.53 -33.05
CA GLN A 46 19.57 -31.75 -32.96
C GLN A 46 20.14 -31.72 -31.53
N LYS A 47 20.58 -32.89 -31.03
CA LYS A 47 21.22 -32.99 -29.70
C LYS A 47 22.47 -32.11 -29.54
N ASP A 48 23.13 -31.76 -30.64
CA ASP A 48 24.43 -31.08 -30.65
C ASP A 48 24.35 -29.54 -30.82
N VAL A 49 23.16 -28.92 -30.80
CA VAL A 49 22.98 -27.52 -31.26
C VAL A 49 22.49 -26.53 -30.19
N LEU A 50 21.64 -26.94 -29.23
CA LEU A 50 21.04 -26.05 -28.23
C LEU A 50 21.36 -26.50 -26.79
N PRO A 51 21.85 -25.62 -25.90
CA PRO A 51 22.36 -26.01 -24.57
C PRO A 51 21.27 -26.29 -23.52
N TYR A 52 19.99 -26.34 -23.92
CA TYR A 52 18.84 -26.48 -23.03
C TYR A 52 17.83 -27.54 -23.52
N ALA A 53 16.95 -27.94 -22.61
CA ALA A 53 15.77 -28.76 -22.85
C ALA A 53 14.52 -28.02 -22.37
N ILE A 54 13.36 -28.34 -22.95
CA ILE A 54 12.05 -27.79 -22.59
C ILE A 54 11.12 -28.96 -22.30
N ASP A 55 10.63 -29.03 -21.07
CA ASP A 55 9.74 -30.04 -20.54
C ASP A 55 8.41 -29.42 -20.08
N ARG A 56 7.48 -30.26 -19.64
CA ARG A 56 6.18 -29.89 -19.07
C ARG A 56 5.99 -30.63 -17.75
N ASP A 57 5.44 -29.98 -16.74
CA ASP A 57 5.29 -30.52 -15.38
C ASP A 57 3.97 -30.10 -14.74
N GLY A 58 3.36 -31.00 -13.96
CA GLY A 58 2.03 -30.84 -13.34
C GLY A 58 0.82 -31.17 -14.26
N PRO A 59 -0.37 -31.41 -13.68
CA PRO A 59 -1.57 -31.81 -14.42
C PRO A 59 -2.13 -30.69 -15.31
N GLY A 60 -1.93 -29.42 -14.94
CA GLY A 60 -2.34 -28.25 -15.73
C GLY A 60 -1.31 -27.77 -16.76
N ALA A 61 -0.26 -28.54 -17.06
CA ALA A 61 0.86 -28.07 -17.87
C ALA A 61 0.43 -27.58 -19.27
N PRO A 62 1.00 -26.46 -19.77
CA PRO A 62 0.48 -25.81 -20.96
C PRO A 62 0.73 -26.63 -22.22
N THR A 63 -0.23 -26.57 -23.15
CA THR A 63 0.05 -26.90 -24.54
C THR A 63 0.89 -25.78 -25.17
N VAL A 64 1.82 -26.14 -26.05
CA VAL A 64 2.73 -25.19 -26.71
C VAL A 64 2.44 -25.22 -28.21
N SER A 65 2.18 -24.06 -28.81
CA SER A 65 1.92 -23.95 -30.25
C SER A 65 3.18 -24.14 -31.10
N ALA A 66 3.00 -24.16 -32.42
CA ALA A 66 4.07 -23.84 -33.35
C ALA A 66 4.55 -22.38 -33.15
N VAL A 67 5.71 -22.07 -33.74
CA VAL A 67 6.33 -20.74 -33.64
C VAL A 67 5.58 -19.75 -34.53
N ASP A 68 5.20 -18.61 -33.95
CA ASP A 68 4.60 -17.50 -34.66
C ASP A 68 5.62 -16.75 -35.54
N GLY A 69 5.16 -15.99 -36.53
CA GLY A 69 6.04 -15.27 -37.48
C GLY A 69 6.94 -14.18 -36.86
N ASP A 70 6.67 -13.78 -35.62
CA ASP A 70 7.49 -12.86 -34.80
C ASP A 70 8.41 -13.59 -33.79
N GLY A 71 8.42 -14.93 -33.79
CA GLY A 71 9.33 -15.75 -32.98
C GLY A 71 8.83 -16.10 -31.58
N PHE A 72 7.53 -15.96 -31.29
CA PHE A 72 6.90 -16.39 -30.04
C PHE A 72 6.28 -17.79 -30.18
N VAL A 73 6.03 -18.45 -29.04
CA VAL A 73 5.11 -19.59 -28.94
C VAL A 73 3.96 -19.24 -28.01
N THR A 74 2.75 -19.69 -28.32
CA THR A 74 1.60 -19.59 -27.43
C THR A 74 1.57 -20.76 -26.46
N LEU A 75 1.53 -20.45 -25.17
CA LEU A 75 1.28 -21.39 -24.08
C LEU A 75 -0.20 -21.30 -23.73
N SER A 76 -0.95 -22.39 -23.92
CA SER A 76 -2.38 -22.47 -23.59
C SER A 76 -2.58 -23.38 -22.39
N PHE A 77 -3.09 -22.80 -21.29
CA PHE A 77 -3.41 -23.48 -20.05
C PHE A 77 -4.90 -23.79 -20.02
N GLY A 78 -5.24 -25.08 -19.94
CA GLY A 78 -6.63 -25.53 -19.85
C GLY A 78 -7.23 -25.33 -18.46
N PRO A 79 -8.56 -25.41 -18.31
CA PRO A 79 -9.22 -25.21 -17.04
C PRO A 79 -8.91 -26.32 -16.02
N GLY A 80 -8.91 -25.98 -14.74
CA GLY A 80 -8.71 -26.91 -13.63
C GLY A 80 -9.38 -26.41 -12.34
N LYS A 81 -9.23 -27.15 -11.23
CA LYS A 81 -9.82 -26.76 -9.94
C LYS A 81 -8.82 -25.94 -9.11
N PRO A 82 -9.26 -24.99 -8.26
CA PRO A 82 -8.36 -24.17 -7.46
C PRO A 82 -7.38 -24.94 -6.55
N GLN A 83 -7.72 -26.16 -6.15
CA GLN A 83 -6.87 -27.05 -5.36
C GLN A 83 -5.87 -27.90 -6.18
N ASP A 84 -5.96 -27.88 -7.51
CA ASP A 84 -5.07 -28.68 -8.36
C ASP A 84 -3.66 -28.06 -8.41
N ALA A 85 -2.63 -28.88 -8.63
CA ALA A 85 -1.27 -28.39 -8.73
C ALA A 85 -1.09 -27.50 -9.99
N PRO A 86 -0.38 -26.35 -9.89
CA PRO A 86 -0.11 -25.48 -11.03
C PRO A 86 0.57 -26.20 -12.20
N GLY A 87 0.25 -25.79 -13.41
CA GLY A 87 0.88 -26.28 -14.63
C GLY A 87 2.13 -25.48 -15.01
N TRP A 88 3.18 -26.16 -15.44
CA TRP A 88 4.46 -25.54 -15.75
C TRP A 88 5.01 -25.92 -17.12
N LEU A 89 5.48 -24.93 -17.86
CA LEU A 89 6.57 -25.09 -18.82
C LEU A 89 7.89 -25.05 -18.02
N VAL A 90 8.78 -26.01 -18.23
CA VAL A 90 10.07 -26.08 -17.52
C VAL A 90 11.23 -26.05 -18.50
N ILE A 91 12.21 -25.20 -18.26
CA ILE A 91 13.42 -25.05 -19.08
C ILE A 91 14.64 -25.42 -18.22
N ARG A 92 15.49 -26.31 -18.73
CA ARG A 92 16.67 -26.86 -18.02
C ARG A 92 17.92 -26.78 -18.90
N PRO A 93 19.14 -26.61 -18.34
CA PRO A 93 20.37 -26.89 -19.07
C PRO A 93 20.43 -28.39 -19.39
N ARG A 94 20.98 -28.77 -20.55
CA ARG A 94 21.15 -30.19 -20.90
C ARG A 94 22.19 -30.91 -20.05
N GLU A 95 23.25 -30.19 -19.71
CA GLU A 95 24.35 -30.66 -18.87
C GLU A 95 24.73 -29.58 -17.86
N GLY A 96 25.17 -29.98 -16.67
CA GLY A 96 25.60 -29.05 -15.63
C GLY A 96 24.51 -28.06 -15.19
N HIS A 97 24.95 -26.90 -14.72
CA HIS A 97 24.13 -25.78 -14.28
C HIS A 97 24.49 -24.51 -15.06
N TRP A 98 23.60 -23.53 -15.07
CA TRP A 98 23.97 -22.17 -15.47
C TRP A 98 24.54 -21.38 -14.28
N ASP A 99 25.59 -20.62 -14.53
CA ASP A 99 26.15 -19.64 -13.60
C ASP A 99 25.75 -18.22 -14.03
N TRP A 100 24.99 -17.54 -13.17
CA TRP A 100 24.44 -16.20 -13.37
C TRP A 100 24.95 -15.16 -12.35
N HIS A 101 26.02 -15.46 -11.59
CA HIS A 101 26.49 -14.55 -10.51
C HIS A 101 26.83 -13.12 -10.96
N ALA A 102 27.13 -12.92 -12.25
CA ALA A 102 27.50 -11.64 -12.83
C ALA A 102 26.31 -10.73 -13.20
N VAL A 103 25.06 -11.21 -13.08
CA VAL A 103 23.84 -10.46 -13.41
C VAL A 103 22.86 -10.44 -12.24
N LYS A 104 21.94 -9.47 -12.24
CA LYS A 104 20.95 -9.27 -11.16
C LYS A 104 19.53 -9.74 -11.50
N SER A 105 19.28 -10.07 -12.75
CA SER A 105 17.94 -10.41 -13.26
C SER A 105 18.01 -11.41 -14.41
N LEU A 106 16.97 -12.24 -14.53
CA LEU A 106 16.62 -12.97 -15.75
C LEU A 106 15.58 -12.13 -16.52
N ARG A 107 15.65 -12.09 -17.85
CA ARG A 107 14.62 -11.47 -18.69
C ARG A 107 13.97 -12.48 -19.62
N MET A 108 12.70 -12.25 -19.95
CA MET A 108 11.98 -13.00 -20.98
C MET A 108 11.04 -12.10 -21.77
N HIS A 109 10.88 -12.35 -23.07
CA HIS A 109 9.80 -11.73 -23.84
C HIS A 109 8.48 -12.45 -23.55
N VAL A 110 7.47 -11.70 -23.11
CA VAL A 110 6.16 -12.23 -22.73
C VAL A 110 5.05 -11.33 -23.26
N GLN A 111 3.89 -11.92 -23.56
CA GLN A 111 2.66 -11.21 -23.88
C GLN A 111 1.48 -11.92 -23.21
N ASN A 112 0.55 -11.15 -22.65
CA ASN A 112 -0.78 -11.66 -22.32
C ASN A 112 -1.63 -11.74 -23.60
N ALA A 113 -2.15 -12.92 -23.95
CA ALA A 113 -2.98 -13.13 -25.14
C ALA A 113 -4.50 -13.03 -24.84
N MET A 114 -4.87 -12.58 -23.64
CA MET A 114 -6.25 -12.39 -23.19
C MET A 114 -6.54 -10.89 -22.97
N PRO A 115 -7.81 -10.44 -23.08
CA PRO A 115 -8.18 -9.04 -22.86
C PRO A 115 -8.31 -8.64 -21.37
N TRP A 116 -8.03 -9.55 -20.44
CA TRP A 116 -8.00 -9.32 -18.98
C TRP A 116 -6.64 -9.74 -18.39
N ALA A 117 -6.31 -9.28 -17.18
CA ALA A 117 -5.05 -9.64 -16.53
C ALA A 117 -5.00 -11.11 -16.08
N LEU A 118 -3.85 -11.77 -16.22
CA LEU A 118 -3.65 -13.18 -15.86
C LEU A 118 -2.69 -13.34 -14.67
N THR A 119 -2.85 -14.38 -13.87
CA THR A 119 -1.91 -14.72 -12.80
C THR A 119 -0.77 -15.56 -13.35
N LEU A 120 0.39 -14.94 -13.61
CA LEU A 120 1.62 -15.62 -14.04
C LEU A 120 2.42 -16.09 -12.81
N LEU A 121 2.83 -17.35 -12.81
CA LEU A 121 3.79 -17.93 -11.86
C LEU A 121 5.15 -18.07 -12.52
N MET A 122 6.20 -17.72 -11.78
CA MET A 122 7.59 -17.88 -12.20
C MET A 122 8.37 -18.52 -11.05
N GLN A 123 9.20 -19.52 -11.33
CA GLN A 123 10.09 -20.11 -10.33
C GLN A 123 11.45 -20.44 -10.94
N LEU A 124 12.51 -20.09 -10.22
CA LEU A 124 13.89 -20.51 -10.47
C LEU A 124 14.28 -21.53 -9.42
N LYS A 125 15.05 -22.55 -9.81
CA LYS A 125 15.54 -23.60 -8.91
C LYS A 125 17.03 -23.85 -9.14
N ASP A 126 17.79 -23.97 -8.05
CA ASP A 126 19.21 -24.31 -8.10
C ASP A 126 19.49 -25.83 -7.93
N GLU A 127 20.76 -26.20 -8.02
CA GLU A 127 21.27 -27.57 -7.85
C GLU A 127 21.00 -28.18 -6.47
N GLN A 128 20.83 -27.36 -5.43
CA GLN A 128 20.52 -27.79 -4.06
C GLN A 128 19.01 -27.92 -3.84
N GLY A 129 18.20 -27.46 -4.81
CA GLY A 129 16.75 -27.44 -4.74
C GLY A 129 16.17 -26.23 -4.01
N GLN A 130 16.97 -25.20 -3.70
CA GLN A 130 16.42 -23.93 -3.24
C GLN A 130 15.67 -23.26 -4.39
N THR A 131 14.65 -22.46 -4.06
CA THR A 131 13.80 -21.81 -5.06
C THR A 131 13.63 -20.33 -4.79
N LEU A 132 13.64 -19.55 -5.89
CA LEU A 132 13.16 -18.18 -5.92
C LEU A 132 11.90 -18.15 -6.78
N GLN A 133 10.78 -17.74 -6.20
CA GLN A 133 9.47 -17.78 -6.84
C GLN A 133 8.79 -16.42 -6.85
N ALA A 134 7.91 -16.22 -7.81
CA ALA A 134 7.11 -15.02 -7.97
C ALA A 134 5.73 -15.32 -8.53
N THR A 135 4.78 -14.48 -8.13
CA THR A 135 3.43 -14.40 -8.68
C THR A 135 3.20 -12.98 -9.18
N LEU A 136 2.73 -12.84 -10.42
CA LEU A 136 2.56 -11.55 -11.08
C LEU A 136 1.20 -11.48 -11.77
N ALA A 137 0.46 -10.37 -11.57
CA ALA A 137 -0.64 -10.02 -12.45
C ALA A 137 -0.08 -9.49 -13.78
N LEU A 138 -0.15 -10.31 -14.83
CA LEU A 138 0.32 -9.99 -16.18
C LEU A 138 -0.80 -9.23 -16.94
N PRO A 139 -0.65 -7.92 -17.20
CA PRO A 139 -1.74 -7.11 -17.76
C PRO A 139 -1.95 -7.38 -19.26
N PRO A 140 -3.18 -7.16 -19.79
CA PRO A 140 -3.46 -7.24 -21.22
C PRO A 140 -2.63 -6.19 -21.96
N SER A 141 -1.72 -6.65 -22.82
CA SER A 141 -0.68 -5.79 -23.41
C SER A 141 -0.06 -6.41 -24.67
N GLY A 142 0.65 -5.58 -25.45
CA GLY A 142 1.56 -6.07 -26.49
C GLY A 142 2.81 -6.74 -25.88
N PRO A 143 3.62 -7.45 -26.70
CA PRO A 143 4.79 -8.18 -26.19
C PRO A 143 5.83 -7.24 -25.57
N PHE A 144 6.39 -7.63 -24.42
CA PHE A 144 7.40 -6.85 -23.70
C PHE A 144 8.45 -7.73 -23.01
N ALA A 145 9.58 -7.13 -22.63
CA ALA A 145 10.61 -7.82 -21.84
C ALA A 145 10.25 -7.74 -20.34
N LEU A 146 9.92 -8.87 -19.72
CA LEU A 146 9.71 -8.99 -18.28
C LEU A 146 11.03 -9.38 -17.60
N ALA A 147 11.49 -8.57 -16.64
CA ALA A 147 12.66 -8.84 -15.80
C ALA A 147 12.26 -9.44 -14.45
N MET A 148 12.86 -10.56 -14.06
CA MET A 148 12.77 -11.16 -12.73
C MET A 148 14.09 -10.97 -11.97
N PRO A 149 14.11 -10.26 -10.82
CA PRO A 149 15.28 -10.20 -9.95
C PRO A 149 15.74 -11.59 -9.49
N LEU A 150 17.05 -11.81 -9.38
CA LEU A 150 17.66 -13.07 -8.92
C LEU A 150 17.85 -13.14 -7.39
N SER A 151 17.26 -12.21 -6.65
CA SER A 151 17.19 -12.18 -5.19
C SER A 151 15.74 -11.95 -4.75
N ALA A 152 15.40 -12.24 -3.49
CA ALA A 152 14.10 -11.87 -2.93
C ALA A 152 13.91 -10.34 -2.88
N THR A 153 12.73 -9.87 -3.28
CA THR A 153 12.37 -8.44 -3.34
C THR A 153 10.92 -8.22 -2.93
N LEU A 154 10.64 -7.06 -2.33
CA LEU A 154 9.29 -6.59 -2.03
C LEU A 154 9.16 -5.08 -2.33
N PRO A 155 8.03 -4.58 -2.85
CA PRO A 155 7.78 -3.14 -3.01
C PRO A 155 7.97 -2.33 -1.71
N LEU A 156 7.67 -2.94 -0.55
CA LEU A 156 7.85 -2.33 0.77
C LEU A 156 9.33 -2.01 1.09
N GLN A 157 10.27 -2.78 0.55
CA GLN A 157 11.71 -2.51 0.65
C GLN A 157 12.14 -1.31 -0.22
N MET A 158 11.30 -0.91 -1.17
CA MET A 158 11.43 0.29 -2.00
C MET A 158 10.50 1.44 -1.54
N GLY A 159 9.80 1.26 -0.42
CA GLY A 159 8.93 2.27 0.20
C GLY A 159 7.53 2.39 -0.39
N MET A 160 7.03 1.37 -1.09
CA MET A 160 5.71 1.38 -1.75
C MET A 160 4.89 0.13 -1.42
N ARG A 161 3.55 0.19 -1.51
CA ARG A 161 2.67 -0.98 -1.25
C ARG A 161 2.63 -1.96 -2.42
N SER A 162 2.68 -1.43 -3.65
CA SER A 162 2.92 -2.14 -4.90
C SER A 162 3.93 -1.32 -5.72
N GLY A 163 4.56 -1.95 -6.71
CA GLY A 163 5.61 -1.37 -7.54
C GLY A 163 5.08 -0.56 -8.74
N PRO A 164 5.99 -0.18 -9.66
CA PRO A 164 5.63 0.58 -10.86
C PRO A 164 4.78 -0.24 -11.84
N VAL A 165 3.70 0.35 -12.37
CA VAL A 165 2.82 -0.26 -13.38
C VAL A 165 3.63 -0.73 -14.60
N ILE A 166 3.39 -1.98 -15.01
CA ILE A 166 4.02 -2.64 -16.16
C ILE A 166 3.04 -2.80 -17.35
N PRO A 167 3.54 -2.99 -18.58
CA PRO A 167 4.87 -2.60 -19.02
C PRO A 167 5.02 -1.07 -19.11
N TRP A 168 6.25 -0.57 -19.04
CA TRP A 168 6.59 0.82 -19.31
C TRP A 168 7.57 0.92 -20.47
N THR A 169 7.58 2.05 -21.18
CA THR A 169 8.52 2.29 -22.28
C THR A 169 9.89 2.73 -21.77
N VAL A 170 10.94 2.08 -22.26
CA VAL A 170 12.35 2.47 -22.06
C VAL A 170 12.91 2.96 -23.41
N LYS A 171 13.79 3.97 -23.37
CA LYS A 171 14.52 4.45 -24.54
C LYS A 171 15.98 3.99 -24.50
N ASP A 172 16.50 3.48 -25.61
CA ASP A 172 17.92 3.19 -25.76
C ASP A 172 18.75 4.48 -26.01
N ALA A 173 20.08 4.32 -26.16
CA ALA A 173 20.99 5.44 -26.43
C ALA A 173 20.74 6.15 -27.78
N ASN A 174 20.04 5.51 -28.71
CA ASN A 174 19.67 6.05 -30.02
C ASN A 174 18.26 6.66 -30.01
N GLY A 175 17.53 6.53 -28.89
CA GLY A 175 16.16 7.00 -28.72
C GLY A 175 15.08 5.99 -29.16
N ALA A 176 15.45 4.77 -29.55
CA ALA A 176 14.52 3.71 -29.88
C ALA A 176 13.76 3.26 -28.63
N GLU A 177 12.44 3.09 -28.75
CA GLU A 177 11.55 2.73 -27.66
C GLU A 177 11.31 1.21 -27.59
N SER A 178 11.38 0.65 -26.39
CA SER A 178 11.11 -0.76 -26.12
C SER A 178 10.34 -0.93 -24.80
N PRO A 179 9.27 -1.74 -24.75
CA PRO A 179 8.52 -1.99 -23.52
C PRO A 179 9.26 -2.98 -22.59
N LEU A 180 9.31 -2.62 -21.30
CA LEU A 180 9.94 -3.38 -20.22
C LEU A 180 8.95 -3.51 -19.04
N GLY A 181 8.99 -4.63 -18.34
CA GLY A 181 8.30 -4.81 -17.05
C GLY A 181 9.24 -5.46 -16.03
N LEU A 182 8.84 -5.43 -14.77
CA LEU A 182 9.58 -6.00 -13.64
C LEU A 182 8.65 -6.86 -12.78
N VAL A 183 9.13 -8.03 -12.39
CA VAL A 183 8.54 -8.83 -11.31
C VAL A 183 8.90 -8.13 -9.99
N GLU A 184 7.92 -7.47 -9.37
CA GLU A 184 8.16 -6.61 -8.20
C GLU A 184 8.32 -7.38 -6.88
N THR A 185 7.75 -8.59 -6.80
CA THR A 185 7.78 -9.46 -5.63
C THR A 185 8.40 -10.81 -5.99
N THR A 186 9.49 -11.16 -5.32
CA THR A 186 10.15 -12.46 -5.41
C THR A 186 10.43 -12.97 -3.99
N ALA A 187 10.21 -14.25 -3.74
CA ALA A 187 10.35 -14.88 -2.42
C ALA A 187 11.18 -16.17 -2.50
N GLY A 188 11.93 -16.47 -1.42
CA GLY A 188 12.82 -17.63 -1.33
C GLY A 188 14.31 -17.28 -1.51
N THR A 189 15.13 -18.31 -1.73
CA THR A 189 16.60 -18.20 -1.85
C THR A 189 17.10 -19.00 -3.06
N LEU A 190 18.26 -18.61 -3.61
CA LEU A 190 18.76 -19.16 -4.86
C LEU A 190 20.28 -19.02 -4.94
N ASP A 191 20.98 -20.13 -5.14
CA ASP A 191 22.40 -20.12 -5.54
C ASP A 191 22.52 -19.75 -7.03
N THR A 192 22.74 -18.47 -7.30
CA THR A 192 22.93 -17.95 -8.66
C THR A 192 24.11 -18.55 -9.42
N THR A 193 25.04 -19.24 -8.77
CA THR A 193 26.15 -19.93 -9.46
C THR A 193 25.74 -21.28 -10.06
N LYS A 194 24.58 -21.82 -9.65
CA LYS A 194 24.19 -23.23 -9.88
C LYS A 194 22.73 -23.41 -10.28
N ILE A 195 22.22 -22.58 -11.19
CA ILE A 195 20.82 -22.66 -11.64
C ILE A 195 20.58 -23.92 -12.47
N ARG A 196 19.47 -24.62 -12.18
CA ARG A 196 19.08 -25.87 -12.85
C ARG A 196 17.71 -25.82 -13.54
N GLU A 197 16.76 -25.02 -13.06
CA GLU A 197 15.43 -24.94 -13.69
C GLU A 197 14.91 -23.50 -13.74
N ILE A 198 14.27 -23.15 -14.86
CA ILE A 198 13.33 -22.04 -14.99
C ILE A 198 11.94 -22.66 -15.21
N ARG A 199 10.95 -22.23 -14.43
CA ARG A 199 9.56 -22.69 -14.54
C ARG A 199 8.66 -21.48 -14.79
N ILE A 200 7.78 -21.60 -15.78
CA ILE A 200 6.80 -20.58 -16.16
C ILE A 200 5.43 -21.26 -16.19
N GLY A 201 4.46 -20.74 -15.45
CA GLY A 201 3.18 -21.39 -15.24
C GLY A 201 2.08 -20.43 -14.83
N MET A 202 0.95 -20.99 -14.42
CA MET A 202 -0.13 -20.26 -13.75
C MET A 202 -0.89 -21.19 -12.79
N PRO A 203 -1.65 -20.65 -11.81
CA PRO A 203 -2.61 -21.46 -11.07
C PRO A 203 -3.64 -22.07 -12.04
N PRO A 204 -4.29 -23.19 -11.69
CA PRO A 204 -5.37 -23.74 -12.51
C PRO A 204 -6.46 -22.68 -12.76
N PRO A 205 -6.74 -22.30 -14.02
CA PRO A 205 -7.73 -21.28 -14.33
C PRO A 205 -9.14 -21.89 -14.46
N ASP A 206 -10.20 -21.09 -14.31
CA ASP A 206 -11.58 -21.56 -14.51
C ASP A 206 -11.96 -21.75 -15.99
N ALA A 207 -11.21 -21.12 -16.90
CA ALA A 207 -11.37 -21.18 -18.35
C ALA A 207 -9.99 -21.19 -19.03
N GLU A 208 -9.91 -21.51 -20.32
CA GLU A 208 -8.63 -21.51 -21.03
C GLU A 208 -7.97 -20.12 -21.01
N GLN A 209 -6.69 -20.06 -20.61
CA GLN A 209 -5.89 -18.84 -20.60
C GLN A 209 -4.63 -19.00 -21.44
N LYS A 210 -4.24 -17.93 -22.13
CA LYS A 210 -3.12 -17.94 -23.10
C LYS A 210 -2.12 -16.82 -22.83
N ILE A 211 -0.84 -17.18 -22.87
CA ILE A 211 0.28 -16.23 -22.94
C ILE A 211 1.16 -16.57 -24.14
N ARG A 212 1.81 -15.57 -24.74
CA ARG A 212 2.86 -15.80 -25.74
C ARG A 212 4.21 -15.62 -25.06
N LEU A 213 5.10 -16.60 -25.22
CA LEU A 213 6.44 -16.60 -24.66
C LEU A 213 7.47 -16.60 -25.80
N GLY A 214 8.41 -15.66 -25.74
CA GLY A 214 9.56 -15.57 -26.63
C GLY A 214 10.86 -15.89 -25.88
N LYS A 215 11.96 -15.36 -26.42
CA LYS A 215 13.33 -15.58 -25.89
C LYS A 215 13.45 -15.25 -24.40
N VAL A 216 14.18 -16.12 -23.69
CA VAL A 216 14.65 -15.95 -22.31
C VAL A 216 16.16 -15.66 -22.35
N PHE A 217 16.61 -14.62 -21.66
CA PHE A 217 17.97 -14.09 -21.77
C PHE A 217 18.43 -13.37 -20.49
N LEU A 218 19.75 -13.32 -20.28
CA LEU A 218 20.36 -12.47 -19.28
C LEU A 218 20.62 -11.07 -19.88
N PRO A 219 20.38 -9.98 -19.13
CA PRO A 219 20.78 -8.65 -19.56
C PRO A 219 22.32 -8.49 -19.52
N PRO A 220 22.88 -7.43 -20.14
CA PRO A 220 24.31 -7.14 -20.03
C PRO A 220 24.77 -7.01 -18.56
N ILE A 221 25.97 -7.49 -18.27
CA ILE A 221 26.59 -7.40 -16.94
C ILE A 221 26.61 -5.93 -16.46
N GLY A 222 26.25 -5.73 -15.19
CA GLY A 222 26.05 -4.40 -14.60
C GLY A 222 24.65 -3.80 -14.79
N THR A 223 23.76 -4.45 -15.55
CA THR A 223 22.34 -4.06 -15.59
C THR A 223 21.68 -4.32 -14.23
N ASP A 224 20.91 -3.35 -13.75
CA ASP A 224 20.13 -3.43 -12.52
C ASP A 224 18.66 -3.09 -12.83
N ASP A 225 17.90 -4.11 -13.24
CA ASP A 225 16.49 -3.95 -13.64
C ASP A 225 15.59 -3.51 -12.47
N LEU A 226 15.94 -3.90 -11.24
CA LEU A 226 15.24 -3.48 -10.05
C LEU A 226 15.45 -1.97 -9.80
N GLN A 227 16.70 -1.50 -9.80
CA GLN A 227 17.00 -0.07 -9.68
C GLN A 227 16.39 0.73 -10.84
N ALA A 228 16.53 0.25 -12.09
CA ALA A 228 15.97 0.89 -13.27
C ALA A 228 14.44 0.96 -13.20
N GLY A 229 13.78 -0.10 -12.75
CA GLY A 229 12.33 -0.16 -12.56
C GLY A 229 11.80 0.95 -11.66
N TYR A 230 12.52 1.29 -10.59
CA TYR A 230 12.12 2.33 -9.64
C TYR A 230 12.72 3.71 -9.91
N THR A 231 13.66 3.86 -10.85
CA THR A 231 14.34 5.14 -11.12
C THR A 231 13.44 6.19 -11.76
N GLY A 232 13.41 7.40 -11.18
CA GLY A 232 12.72 8.57 -11.74
C GLY A 232 11.22 8.39 -11.96
N ILE A 233 10.55 7.55 -11.14
CA ILE A 233 9.11 7.27 -11.25
C ILE A 233 8.22 8.41 -10.73
N VAL A 234 8.71 9.32 -9.89
CA VAL A 234 7.92 10.46 -9.36
C VAL A 234 8.43 11.82 -9.89
N ASP A 235 7.51 12.70 -10.29
CA ASP A 235 7.82 14.08 -10.73
C ASP A 235 7.86 15.10 -9.58
N ALA A 236 8.21 16.35 -9.89
CA ALA A 236 8.28 17.43 -8.89
C ALA A 236 6.93 17.80 -8.25
N TYR A 237 5.81 17.29 -8.77
CA TYR A 237 4.43 17.48 -8.31
C TYR A 237 3.86 16.24 -7.61
N GLY A 238 4.67 15.17 -7.47
CA GLY A 238 4.24 13.90 -6.87
C GLY A 238 3.54 12.93 -7.83
N GLN A 239 3.54 13.21 -9.14
CA GLN A 239 2.84 12.39 -10.14
C GLN A 239 3.74 11.28 -10.71
N TYR A 240 3.16 10.14 -11.07
CA TYR A 240 3.85 9.08 -11.80
C TYR A 240 4.36 9.57 -13.17
N THR A 241 5.61 9.29 -13.50
CA THR A 241 6.27 9.84 -14.70
C THR A 241 6.06 9.02 -15.97
N ARG A 242 5.81 7.71 -15.88
CA ARG A 242 5.86 6.78 -17.04
C ARG A 242 4.51 6.45 -17.68
N ALA A 243 3.40 6.86 -17.07
CA ALA A 243 2.07 6.86 -17.68
C ALA A 243 1.55 8.28 -17.79
N ASP A 244 0.64 8.55 -18.73
CA ASP A 244 -0.07 9.82 -18.85
C ASP A 244 -1.58 9.55 -18.84
N TRP A 245 -2.34 10.43 -18.18
CA TRP A 245 -3.78 10.26 -17.96
C TRP A 245 -4.50 11.61 -18.01
N PRO A 246 -5.84 11.65 -18.22
CA PRO A 246 -6.62 12.89 -18.19
C PRO A 246 -6.43 13.65 -16.88
N GLY A 247 -6.06 14.93 -16.96
CA GLY A 247 -5.87 15.80 -15.80
C GLY A 247 -4.45 15.78 -15.19
N LYS A 248 -3.52 14.96 -15.70
CA LYS A 248 -2.10 15.05 -15.29
C LYS A 248 -1.51 16.41 -15.67
N TYR A 249 -0.91 17.12 -14.72
CA TYR A 249 -0.24 18.39 -14.99
C TYR A 249 1.11 18.16 -15.67
N ARG A 250 1.43 19.00 -16.66
CA ARG A 250 2.77 19.06 -17.28
C ARG A 250 3.21 20.51 -17.41
N LEU A 251 4.32 20.87 -16.75
CA LEU A 251 4.90 22.21 -16.87
C LEU A 251 5.30 22.50 -18.33
N PRO A 252 4.85 23.62 -18.94
CA PRO A 252 5.18 23.97 -20.32
C PRO A 252 6.69 24.03 -20.57
N ARG A 253 7.15 23.44 -21.70
CA ARG A 253 8.58 23.35 -22.06
C ARG A 253 9.33 24.68 -21.98
N LYS A 254 8.67 25.80 -22.32
CA LYS A 254 9.23 27.16 -22.23
C LYS A 254 9.53 27.56 -20.78
N LEU A 255 8.63 27.27 -19.84
CA LEU A 255 8.81 27.55 -18.40
C LEU A 255 9.82 26.61 -17.77
N ALA A 256 9.77 25.32 -18.10
CA ALA A 256 10.76 24.33 -17.66
C ALA A 256 12.20 24.73 -18.09
N ARG A 257 12.36 25.18 -19.34
CA ARG A 257 13.64 25.70 -19.85
C ARG A 257 14.08 26.97 -19.12
N ALA A 258 13.19 27.94 -18.93
CA ALA A 258 13.50 29.19 -18.23
C ALA A 258 13.94 28.94 -16.77
N LEU A 259 13.26 28.02 -16.07
CA LEU A 259 13.66 27.58 -14.74
C LEU A 259 15.06 26.96 -14.74
N GLU A 260 15.33 26.00 -15.63
CA GLU A 260 16.62 25.31 -15.67
C GLU A 260 17.76 26.25 -16.08
N GLU A 261 17.55 27.17 -17.02
CA GLU A 261 18.54 28.19 -17.40
C GLU A 261 18.83 29.19 -16.25
N ALA A 262 17.79 29.62 -15.52
CA ALA A 262 17.94 30.60 -14.44
C ALA A 262 18.46 30.00 -13.11
N THR A 263 18.15 28.72 -12.81
CA THR A 263 18.44 28.06 -11.52
C THR A 263 19.90 28.28 -11.07
N PRO A 264 20.13 28.79 -9.84
CA PRO A 264 21.47 29.01 -9.29
C PRO A 264 22.37 27.77 -9.29
N PRO A 265 23.69 27.88 -9.52
CA PRO A 265 24.60 26.73 -9.60
C PRO A 265 24.72 25.93 -8.30
N ASP A 266 24.64 26.57 -7.14
CA ASP A 266 24.57 25.92 -5.82
C ASP A 266 23.30 25.06 -5.69
N VAL A 267 22.15 25.58 -6.14
CA VAL A 267 20.89 24.83 -6.22
C VAL A 267 20.99 23.67 -7.21
N LYS A 268 21.68 23.84 -8.36
CA LYS A 268 21.95 22.73 -9.30
C LYS A 268 22.86 21.66 -8.68
N ALA A 269 23.91 22.06 -7.98
CA ALA A 269 24.81 21.14 -7.28
C ALA A 269 24.07 20.38 -6.17
N ALA A 270 23.22 21.06 -5.40
CA ALA A 270 22.37 20.46 -4.39
C ALA A 270 21.37 19.45 -5.00
N ARG A 271 20.73 19.76 -6.14
CA ARG A 271 19.86 18.81 -6.87
C ARG A 271 20.62 17.58 -7.39
N ARG A 272 21.84 17.76 -7.93
CA ARG A 272 22.69 16.63 -8.36
C ARG A 272 23.00 15.71 -7.17
N LYS A 273 23.45 16.30 -6.05
CA LYS A 273 23.74 15.55 -4.81
C LYS A 273 22.49 14.85 -4.24
N ALA A 274 21.34 15.53 -4.25
CA ALA A 274 20.07 14.96 -3.82
C ALA A 274 19.68 13.76 -4.68
N ASN A 275 19.71 13.87 -6.00
CA ASN A 275 19.31 12.80 -6.94
C ASN A 275 20.28 11.58 -6.98
N GLY A 276 21.13 11.37 -5.97
CA GLY A 276 22.06 10.24 -5.90
C GLY A 276 23.22 10.28 -6.89
N VAL A 277 23.42 11.39 -7.62
CA VAL A 277 24.63 11.60 -8.43
C VAL A 277 25.77 11.86 -7.45
N LYS A 278 26.61 10.83 -7.24
CA LYS A 278 27.72 10.84 -6.28
C LYS A 278 28.54 12.13 -6.41
N ASP A 279 28.58 12.91 -5.33
CA ASP A 279 29.37 14.14 -5.25
C ASP A 279 30.87 13.80 -5.36
N VAL A 280 31.67 14.72 -5.87
CA VAL A 280 33.08 14.52 -6.32
C VAL A 280 34.05 14.24 -5.14
N ARG A 281 33.52 14.10 -3.92
CA ARG A 281 34.28 13.99 -2.65
C ARG A 281 33.89 12.80 -1.77
N ASP A 282 32.79 12.10 -2.05
CA ASP A 282 32.25 11.04 -1.19
C ASP A 282 32.50 9.64 -1.81
N LEU A 283 33.75 9.37 -2.24
CA LEU A 283 34.16 8.14 -2.93
C LEU A 283 35.56 7.66 -2.52
N ASP A 284 35.62 6.94 -1.41
CA ASP A 284 36.66 5.93 -1.20
C ASP A 284 36.20 4.62 -1.87
N GLY A 285 37.03 4.03 -2.72
CA GLY A 285 36.76 2.75 -3.41
C GLY A 285 36.15 2.87 -4.83
N ASP A 286 37.02 2.80 -5.84
CA ASP A 286 36.84 2.32 -7.22
C ASP A 286 35.72 2.87 -8.14
N GLY A 287 34.85 3.76 -7.67
CA GLY A 287 33.83 4.44 -8.48
C GLY A 287 34.40 5.53 -9.41
N LYS A 288 34.82 5.20 -10.64
CA LYS A 288 35.30 6.21 -11.62
C LYS A 288 34.16 7.10 -12.15
N VAL A 289 33.94 8.27 -11.53
CA VAL A 289 33.19 9.39 -12.12
C VAL A 289 33.83 9.79 -13.46
N SER A 290 33.04 10.18 -14.47
CA SER A 290 33.62 10.57 -15.75
C SER A 290 34.44 11.86 -15.61
N LYS A 291 35.60 11.92 -16.27
CA LYS A 291 36.43 13.15 -16.33
C LYS A 291 35.65 14.35 -16.90
N ARG A 292 34.57 14.09 -17.66
CA ARG A 292 33.67 15.09 -18.25
C ARG A 292 32.84 15.82 -17.18
N GLU A 293 32.26 15.10 -16.22
CA GLU A 293 31.44 15.68 -15.15
C GLU A 293 32.27 16.47 -14.16
N GLN A 294 33.46 15.96 -13.78
CA GLN A 294 34.43 16.68 -12.96
C GLN A 294 34.86 18.01 -13.60
N ARG A 295 35.04 18.03 -14.93
CA ARG A 295 35.36 19.25 -15.69
C ARG A 295 34.16 20.19 -15.74
N LEU A 296 32.94 19.68 -15.93
CA LEU A 296 31.72 20.49 -16.00
C LEU A 296 31.47 21.24 -14.68
N ALA A 297 31.47 20.53 -13.54
CA ALA A 297 31.22 21.13 -12.23
C ALA A 297 32.24 22.23 -11.87
N ARG A 298 33.54 21.96 -12.10
CA ARG A 298 34.60 22.97 -11.89
C ARG A 298 34.44 24.18 -12.83
N THR A 299 33.95 23.97 -14.05
CA THR A 299 33.71 25.06 -15.02
C THR A 299 32.52 25.91 -14.59
N GLU A 300 31.44 25.32 -14.09
CA GLU A 300 30.27 26.03 -13.57
C GLU A 300 30.64 26.88 -12.34
N GLU A 301 31.38 26.33 -11.38
CA GLU A 301 31.84 27.04 -10.17
C GLU A 301 32.80 28.21 -10.51
N GLN A 302 33.73 28.00 -11.44
CA GLN A 302 34.63 29.06 -11.91
C GLN A 302 33.89 30.14 -12.70
N ALA A 303 32.87 29.79 -13.49
CA ALA A 303 32.03 30.75 -14.20
C ALA A 303 31.22 31.61 -13.22
N GLU A 304 30.71 31.04 -12.13
CA GLU A 304 29.96 31.78 -11.11
C GLU A 304 30.83 32.77 -10.31
N LYS A 305 32.06 32.38 -9.95
CA LYS A 305 33.03 33.29 -9.31
C LYS A 305 33.39 34.49 -10.18
N ARG A 306 33.22 34.40 -11.50
CA ARG A 306 33.44 35.49 -12.47
C ARG A 306 32.22 36.39 -12.70
N LEU A 307 31.03 36.07 -12.15
CA LEU A 307 29.85 36.92 -12.31
C LEU A 307 29.93 38.17 -11.40
N THR A 308 29.76 39.34 -12.00
CA THR A 308 29.58 40.60 -11.27
C THR A 308 28.33 40.57 -10.38
N ALA A 309 28.30 41.41 -9.34
CA ALA A 309 27.12 41.55 -8.47
C ALA A 309 25.83 41.84 -9.27
N ARG A 310 25.92 42.69 -10.32
CA ARG A 310 24.80 43.01 -11.22
C ARG A 310 24.32 41.79 -12.01
N GLN A 311 25.22 40.93 -12.49
CA GLN A 311 24.85 39.68 -13.18
C GLN A 311 24.23 38.66 -12.22
N LYS A 312 24.76 38.53 -11.00
CA LYS A 312 24.17 37.67 -9.94
C LYS A 312 22.76 38.14 -9.57
N ALA A 313 22.57 39.44 -9.35
CA ALA A 313 21.25 40.02 -9.09
C ALA A 313 20.26 39.82 -10.27
N LYS A 314 20.71 39.98 -11.52
CA LYS A 314 19.88 39.71 -12.71
C LYS A 314 19.45 38.25 -12.78
N ARG A 315 20.35 37.30 -12.51
CA ARG A 315 20.02 35.85 -12.48
C ARG A 315 19.07 35.51 -11.33
N ALA A 316 19.31 36.04 -10.13
CA ALA A 316 18.43 35.84 -8.98
C ALA A 316 17.02 36.43 -9.21
N LYS A 317 16.89 37.54 -9.95
CA LYS A 317 15.58 38.03 -10.41
C LYS A 317 14.97 37.05 -11.42
N ALA A 318 15.69 36.69 -12.49
CA ALA A 318 15.18 35.79 -13.53
C ALA A 318 14.74 34.42 -12.99
N TRP A 319 15.39 33.89 -11.94
CA TRP A 319 14.99 32.66 -11.29
C TRP A 319 13.67 32.81 -10.50
N ARG A 320 13.53 33.89 -9.73
CA ARG A 320 12.26 34.22 -9.05
C ARG A 320 11.13 34.42 -10.05
N ASP A 321 11.36 35.20 -11.11
CA ASP A 321 10.39 35.43 -12.19
C ASP A 321 9.95 34.10 -12.83
N ALA A 322 10.88 33.16 -13.06
CA ALA A 322 10.58 31.84 -13.62
C ALA A 322 9.83 30.90 -12.64
N GLN A 323 10.15 30.97 -11.34
CA GLN A 323 9.42 30.25 -10.29
C GLN A 323 7.98 30.77 -10.16
N GLU A 324 7.80 32.09 -10.18
CA GLU A 324 6.49 32.73 -10.14
C GLU A 324 5.65 32.36 -11.37
N ALA A 325 6.22 32.41 -12.57
CA ALA A 325 5.53 32.00 -13.80
C ALA A 325 5.13 30.51 -13.79
N ALA A 326 5.99 29.61 -13.31
CA ALA A 326 5.66 28.19 -13.19
C ALA A 326 4.57 27.91 -12.15
N ARG A 327 4.53 28.67 -11.05
CA ARG A 327 3.46 28.60 -10.05
C ARG A 327 2.14 29.16 -10.59
N ALA A 328 2.18 30.28 -11.32
CA ALA A 328 1.00 30.87 -11.96
C ALA A 328 0.35 29.92 -12.97
N ASP A 329 1.15 29.19 -13.76
CA ASP A 329 0.70 28.16 -14.71
C ASP A 329 0.02 26.98 -14.00
N PHE A 330 0.66 26.42 -12.96
CA PHE A 330 0.06 25.36 -12.12
C PHE A 330 -1.24 25.83 -11.45
N ALA A 331 -1.26 27.05 -10.93
CA ALA A 331 -2.42 27.64 -10.28
C ALA A 331 -3.58 27.88 -11.26
N LEU A 332 -3.29 28.26 -12.51
CA LEU A 332 -4.28 28.37 -13.58
C LEU A 332 -4.86 27.00 -13.93
N HIS A 333 -4.02 26.00 -14.16
CA HIS A 333 -4.43 24.63 -14.44
C HIS A 333 -5.35 24.07 -13.33
N ALA A 334 -4.96 24.23 -12.06
CA ALA A 334 -5.74 23.77 -10.91
C ALA A 334 -7.10 24.48 -10.78
N ARG A 335 -7.20 25.77 -11.14
CA ARG A 335 -8.48 26.50 -11.18
C ARG A 335 -9.37 26.07 -12.36
N GLN A 336 -8.78 25.79 -13.52
CA GLN A 336 -9.51 25.26 -14.68
C GLN A 336 -10.08 23.86 -14.40
N ALA A 337 -9.33 23.01 -13.70
CA ALA A 337 -9.80 21.70 -13.25
C ALA A 337 -10.99 21.83 -12.28
N ASP A 338 -10.93 22.75 -11.30
CA ASP A 338 -12.05 23.03 -10.41
C ASP A 338 -13.30 23.52 -11.16
N GLN A 339 -13.13 24.43 -12.13
CA GLN A 339 -14.26 24.92 -12.94
C GLN A 339 -14.87 23.81 -13.79
N LYS A 340 -14.04 22.94 -14.40
CA LYS A 340 -14.53 21.79 -15.17
C LYS A 340 -15.35 20.83 -14.30
N LEU A 341 -14.88 20.56 -13.08
CA LEU A 341 -15.61 19.72 -12.12
C LEU A 341 -16.94 20.38 -11.69
N ALA A 342 -16.93 21.68 -11.37
CA ALA A 342 -18.14 22.41 -11.01
C ALA A 342 -19.20 22.39 -12.14
N ASN A 343 -18.77 22.57 -13.39
CA ASN A 343 -19.66 22.48 -14.55
C ASN A 343 -20.22 21.06 -14.75
N ALA A 344 -19.40 20.02 -14.56
CA ALA A 344 -19.84 18.63 -14.69
C ALA A 344 -20.86 18.24 -13.60
N LEU A 345 -20.67 18.74 -12.37
CA LEU A 345 -21.62 18.52 -11.27
C LEU A 345 -22.94 19.27 -11.47
N ALA A 346 -22.90 20.48 -12.06
CA ALA A 346 -24.12 21.18 -12.46
C ALA A 346 -24.88 20.39 -13.54
N ALA A 347 -24.19 19.94 -14.58
CA ALA A 347 -24.80 19.14 -15.65
C ALA A 347 -25.43 17.83 -15.14
N LEU A 348 -24.78 17.15 -14.18
CA LEU A 348 -25.37 15.96 -13.55
C LEU A 348 -26.63 16.28 -12.72
N GLN A 349 -26.67 17.43 -12.05
CA GLN A 349 -27.88 17.86 -11.34
C GLN A 349 -29.02 18.21 -12.31
N ASP A 350 -28.70 18.86 -13.44
CA ASP A 350 -29.67 19.13 -14.50
C ASP A 350 -30.17 17.82 -15.15
N GLU A 351 -29.28 16.85 -15.44
CA GLU A 351 -29.62 15.53 -15.98
C GLU A 351 -30.45 14.68 -14.99
N ASP A 352 -30.16 14.71 -13.68
CA ASP A 352 -30.98 14.04 -12.66
C ASP A 352 -32.39 14.66 -12.59
N GLU A 353 -32.50 15.99 -12.68
CA GLU A 353 -33.78 16.72 -12.69
C GLU A 353 -34.60 16.46 -13.98
N GLU A 354 -33.95 16.21 -15.14
CA GLU A 354 -34.61 15.81 -16.39
C GLU A 354 -35.01 14.32 -16.42
N ASN A 355 -34.10 13.41 -16.04
CA ASN A 355 -34.34 11.96 -16.05
C ASN A 355 -35.39 11.52 -15.00
N ALA A 356 -35.63 12.33 -13.97
CA ALA A 356 -36.67 12.18 -12.95
C ALA A 356 -38.13 12.20 -13.48
N GLY A 357 -38.33 12.40 -14.78
CA GLY A 357 -39.63 12.59 -15.45
C GLY A 357 -40.83 11.82 -14.87
N SER A 358 -41.76 12.54 -14.24
CA SER A 358 -43.09 12.14 -13.74
C SER A 358 -43.19 11.02 -12.69
N SER A 359 -42.33 9.99 -12.72
CA SER A 359 -42.32 8.91 -11.73
C SER A 359 -41.54 9.29 -10.47
N TYR A 360 -40.54 10.17 -10.59
CA TYR A 360 -39.89 10.84 -9.48
C TYR A 360 -40.65 12.10 -9.05
N SER A 361 -41.99 12.03 -9.02
CA SER A 361 -42.87 13.06 -8.46
C SER A 361 -42.82 13.10 -6.91
N ALA A 362 -41.63 12.88 -6.34
CA ALA A 362 -41.32 13.10 -4.94
C ALA A 362 -40.87 14.56 -4.75
N ASP A 363 -41.84 15.47 -4.89
CA ASP A 363 -41.77 16.92 -4.71
C ASP A 363 -40.73 17.72 -5.53
N LYS A 364 -41.21 18.79 -6.17
CA LYS A 364 -40.37 19.84 -6.80
C LYS A 364 -39.56 20.70 -5.80
N HIS A 365 -39.39 20.22 -4.57
CA HIS A 365 -38.63 20.86 -3.51
C HIS A 365 -37.67 19.83 -2.94
N ARG A 366 -36.36 20.08 -3.10
CA ARG A 366 -35.35 19.39 -2.28
C ARG A 366 -35.80 19.52 -0.81
N PRO A 367 -35.85 18.43 -0.04
CA PRO A 367 -36.43 18.47 1.29
C PRO A 367 -35.68 19.51 2.13
N ALA A 368 -36.42 20.36 2.83
CA ALA A 368 -35.83 21.43 3.62
C ALA A 368 -34.93 20.79 4.70
N LEU A 369 -33.67 21.22 4.74
CA LEU A 369 -32.68 20.73 5.69
C LEU A 369 -32.53 21.72 6.85
N ASP A 370 -32.32 21.20 8.05
CA ASP A 370 -31.91 22.00 9.20
C ASP A 370 -30.44 22.46 9.09
N ARG A 371 -29.96 23.27 10.06
CA ARG A 371 -28.57 23.79 10.02
C ARG A 371 -27.47 22.73 10.18
N PHE A 372 -27.85 21.48 10.45
CA PHE A 372 -26.98 20.31 10.56
C PHE A 372 -27.19 19.33 9.39
N GLY A 373 -28.06 19.63 8.42
CA GLY A 373 -28.34 18.74 7.30
C GLY A 373 -29.36 17.64 7.59
N GLY A 374 -30.11 17.74 8.70
CA GLY A 374 -31.22 16.85 9.01
C GLY A 374 -32.46 17.16 8.17
N ILE A 375 -33.18 16.13 7.75
CA ILE A 375 -34.34 16.22 6.86
C ILE A 375 -35.57 16.68 7.66
N THR A 376 -36.02 17.92 7.45
CA THR A 376 -37.19 18.46 8.16
C THR A 376 -38.50 18.00 7.52
N GLY A 377 -39.61 18.06 8.28
CA GLY A 377 -40.96 17.85 7.75
C GLY A 377 -41.34 16.38 7.49
N ILE A 378 -40.48 15.42 7.84
CA ILE A 378 -40.75 13.98 7.72
C ILE A 378 -41.04 13.31 9.08
N GLU A 379 -41.73 12.17 9.04
CA GLU A 379 -41.92 11.31 10.21
C GLU A 379 -40.57 10.88 10.81
N GLY A 380 -40.48 10.74 12.13
CA GLY A 380 -39.21 10.60 12.86
C GLY A 380 -38.61 11.93 13.34
N SER A 381 -39.10 13.07 12.84
CA SER A 381 -38.86 14.37 13.46
C SER A 381 -39.42 14.40 14.88
N SER A 382 -38.68 14.98 15.81
CA SER A 382 -38.98 15.01 17.25
C SER A 382 -38.46 16.30 17.88
N HIS A 383 -38.69 16.55 19.17
CA HIS A 383 -38.10 17.72 19.81
C HIS A 383 -36.57 17.60 19.84
N GLY A 384 -35.88 18.62 19.31
CA GLY A 384 -34.45 18.80 19.45
C GLY A 384 -34.03 18.99 20.90
N ASN A 385 -32.91 18.38 21.28
CA ASN A 385 -32.33 18.45 22.63
C ASN A 385 -30.94 19.13 22.64
N GLY A 386 -30.51 19.71 21.51
CA GLY A 386 -29.21 20.35 21.35
C GLY A 386 -28.07 19.44 20.90
N TRP A 387 -28.27 18.12 20.79
CA TRP A 387 -27.20 17.16 20.51
C TRP A 387 -27.59 16.12 19.45
N PHE A 388 -26.60 15.56 18.76
CA PHE A 388 -26.81 14.37 17.95
C PHE A 388 -27.19 13.17 18.82
N ARG A 389 -28.15 12.38 18.35
CA ARG A 389 -28.56 11.13 19.02
C ARG A 389 -28.99 10.07 18.03
N THR A 390 -29.16 8.85 18.51
CA THR A 390 -29.80 7.77 17.73
C THR A 390 -31.33 7.91 17.79
N GLY A 391 -32.00 7.34 16.80
CA GLY A 391 -33.45 7.37 16.66
C GLY A 391 -33.91 6.35 15.61
N HIS A 392 -35.20 6.43 15.27
CA HIS A 392 -35.78 5.56 14.24
C HIS A 392 -36.59 6.37 13.24
N LEU A 393 -36.44 6.02 11.97
CA LEU A 393 -37.31 6.44 10.88
C LEU A 393 -38.36 5.35 10.64
N THR A 394 -39.65 5.71 10.63
CA THR A 394 -40.73 4.84 10.15
C THR A 394 -40.81 5.00 8.63
N LEU A 395 -40.80 3.89 7.90
CA LEU A 395 -41.00 3.86 6.45
C LEU A 395 -42.49 3.71 6.11
N LYS A 396 -42.86 3.96 4.84
CA LYS A 396 -44.26 3.87 4.35
C LYS A 396 -44.89 2.47 4.51
N ASP A 397 -44.08 1.43 4.65
CA ASP A 397 -44.50 0.05 4.92
C ASP A 397 -44.70 -0.25 6.43
N GLY A 398 -44.56 0.76 7.29
CA GLY A 398 -44.61 0.65 8.75
C GLY A 398 -43.34 0.08 9.38
N SER A 399 -42.36 -0.35 8.58
CA SER A 399 -41.09 -0.88 9.10
C SER A 399 -40.20 0.25 9.61
N ARG A 400 -39.51 0.01 10.73
CA ARG A 400 -38.58 0.98 11.32
C ARG A 400 -37.16 0.75 10.82
N ARG A 401 -36.38 1.82 10.69
CA ARG A 401 -34.93 1.78 10.45
C ARG A 401 -34.22 2.66 11.46
N HIS A 402 -33.06 2.20 11.93
CA HIS A 402 -32.15 3.03 12.74
C HIS A 402 -31.68 4.24 11.93
N ILE A 403 -31.63 5.40 12.55
CA ILE A 403 -31.13 6.65 11.96
C ILE A 403 -30.51 7.54 13.03
N LEU A 404 -29.66 8.48 12.64
CA LEU A 404 -29.25 9.56 13.55
C LEU A 404 -30.33 10.65 13.56
N ILE A 405 -30.36 11.44 14.61
CA ILE A 405 -31.24 12.60 14.78
C ILE A 405 -30.35 13.79 15.11
N THR A 406 -30.58 14.94 14.44
CA THR A 406 -29.83 16.17 14.65
C THR A 406 -30.14 16.82 16.02
N PRO A 407 -29.30 17.77 16.46
CA PRO A 407 -29.62 18.67 17.58
C PRO A 407 -30.99 19.34 17.54
N GLU A 408 -31.55 19.58 16.34
CA GLU A 408 -32.88 20.18 16.14
C GLU A 408 -34.01 19.15 16.07
N GLY A 409 -33.68 17.86 16.12
CA GLY A 409 -34.63 16.76 16.27
C GLY A 409 -35.06 16.10 14.96
N ASN A 410 -34.40 16.41 13.83
CA ASN A 410 -34.73 15.91 12.50
C ASN A 410 -33.88 14.68 12.12
N PRO A 411 -34.41 13.71 11.32
CA PRO A 411 -33.62 12.57 10.87
C PRO A 411 -32.40 12.93 10.02
N PHE A 412 -31.27 12.28 10.29
CA PHE A 412 -29.97 12.53 9.68
C PHE A 412 -29.32 11.22 9.22
N PHE A 413 -28.92 11.17 7.96
CA PHE A 413 -28.06 10.11 7.43
C PHE A 413 -26.66 10.69 7.21
N SER A 414 -25.67 10.17 7.95
CA SER A 414 -24.29 10.66 7.87
C SER A 414 -23.60 10.14 6.61
N PHE A 415 -23.30 11.04 5.67
CA PHE A 415 -22.56 10.74 4.45
C PHE A 415 -21.37 11.69 4.33
N GLY A 416 -20.15 11.15 4.40
CA GLY A 416 -18.93 11.94 4.58
C GLY A 416 -17.65 11.24 4.15
N VAL A 417 -16.57 12.01 4.17
CA VAL A 417 -15.22 11.56 3.77
C VAL A 417 -14.30 11.62 4.99
N ASN A 418 -13.55 10.55 5.26
CA ASN A 418 -12.49 10.53 6.29
C ASN A 418 -11.22 11.21 5.79
N ALA A 419 -10.31 11.53 6.71
CA ALA A 419 -8.97 12.05 6.43
C ALA A 419 -8.99 13.29 5.50
N VAL A 420 -9.94 14.20 5.72
CA VAL A 420 -9.96 15.51 5.05
C VAL A 420 -8.85 16.37 5.65
N GLN A 421 -7.63 16.14 5.17
CA GLN A 421 -6.37 16.66 5.70
C GLN A 421 -5.60 17.43 4.63
N ARG A 422 -4.67 18.29 5.08
CA ARG A 422 -3.86 19.16 4.21
C ARG A 422 -2.36 18.86 4.21
N ASP A 423 -1.91 18.06 5.17
CA ASP A 423 -0.51 17.89 5.58
C ASP A 423 -0.15 16.45 6.01
N ASN A 424 -0.99 15.48 5.67
CA ASN A 424 -0.75 14.04 5.88
C ASN A 424 -0.62 13.30 4.54
N SER A 425 0.25 13.78 3.65
CA SER A 425 0.51 13.20 2.32
C SER A 425 2.00 13.11 2.01
N GLU A 426 2.83 13.07 3.06
CA GLU A 426 4.27 12.93 2.93
C GLU A 426 4.71 11.50 2.59
N THR A 427 5.89 11.39 1.98
CA THR A 427 6.57 10.10 1.80
C THR A 427 8.04 10.21 2.19
N PHE A 428 8.64 9.11 2.66
CA PHE A 428 10.08 9.06 2.88
C PHE A 428 10.81 9.20 1.54
N VAL A 429 11.67 10.21 1.43
CA VAL A 429 12.52 10.47 0.26
C VAL A 429 13.99 10.10 0.53
N GLY A 430 14.42 10.15 1.79
CA GLY A 430 15.78 9.79 2.19
C GLY A 430 16.09 8.31 1.93
N GLY A 431 17.18 8.03 1.22
CA GLY A 431 17.55 6.70 0.74
C GLY A 431 16.70 6.17 -0.43
N ARG A 432 15.79 7.01 -0.97
CA ARG A 432 14.92 6.73 -2.13
C ARG A 432 15.05 7.79 -3.21
N GLU A 433 16.05 8.67 -3.12
CA GLU A 433 16.10 9.91 -3.90
C GLU A 433 16.13 9.66 -5.41
N PHE A 434 16.74 8.55 -5.84
CA PHE A 434 16.75 8.07 -7.23
C PHE A 434 15.36 7.81 -7.82
N GLN A 435 14.33 7.60 -6.99
CA GLN A 435 12.94 7.39 -7.42
C GLN A 435 12.27 8.70 -7.89
N PHE A 436 12.87 9.85 -7.56
CA PHE A 436 12.31 11.16 -7.84
C PHE A 436 13.13 11.86 -8.92
N THR A 437 12.47 12.39 -9.95
CA THR A 437 13.16 13.16 -11.01
C THR A 437 13.71 14.49 -10.49
N SER A 438 13.08 15.06 -9.45
CA SER A 438 13.52 16.30 -8.80
C SER A 438 12.90 16.46 -7.42
N LEU A 439 13.69 16.25 -6.37
CA LEU A 439 13.34 16.69 -5.01
C LEU A 439 13.64 18.20 -4.83
N PRO A 440 12.87 18.92 -3.98
CA PRO A 440 13.24 20.27 -3.59
C PRO A 440 14.49 20.26 -2.71
N VAL A 441 15.27 21.32 -2.81
CA VAL A 441 16.51 21.52 -2.05
C VAL A 441 16.51 22.88 -1.35
N ARG A 442 17.39 23.07 -0.36
CA ARG A 442 17.54 24.36 0.33
C ARG A 442 17.72 25.49 -0.69
N GLY A 443 16.96 26.58 -0.49
CA GLY A 443 16.85 27.69 -1.44
C GLY A 443 15.59 27.64 -2.31
N MET A 444 14.95 26.49 -2.47
CA MET A 444 13.60 26.38 -3.07
C MET A 444 12.52 26.64 -2.03
N ALA A 445 11.40 27.26 -2.43
CA ALA A 445 10.29 27.54 -1.53
C ALA A 445 9.67 26.25 -0.96
N GLU A 446 9.50 25.23 -1.81
CA GLU A 446 8.87 23.95 -1.46
C GLU A 446 9.70 23.08 -0.50
N TYR A 447 10.98 23.39 -0.28
CA TYR A 447 11.80 22.71 0.73
C TYR A 447 11.25 22.90 2.16
N ARG A 448 10.36 23.88 2.40
CA ARG A 448 9.65 24.02 3.68
C ARG A 448 8.72 22.83 4.02
N PHE A 449 8.32 22.04 3.02
CA PHE A 449 7.49 20.84 3.19
C PHE A 449 8.34 19.56 3.26
N THR A 450 9.61 19.69 3.64
CA THR A 450 10.57 18.59 3.81
C THR A 450 10.95 18.50 5.29
N GLN A 451 10.70 17.36 5.92
CA GLN A 451 10.91 17.16 7.36
C GLN A 451 11.85 15.97 7.61
N LYS A 452 12.27 15.76 8.86
CA LYS A 452 12.79 14.47 9.33
C LYS A 452 11.72 13.84 10.20
N LYS A 453 11.43 12.55 9.99
CA LYS A 453 10.49 11.79 10.82
C LYS A 453 11.04 10.41 11.15
N ASP A 454 10.49 9.86 12.22
CA ASP A 454 10.69 8.50 12.70
C ASP A 454 9.30 7.89 12.93
N SER A 455 8.85 7.00 12.05
CA SER A 455 7.52 6.40 12.19
C SER A 455 7.42 5.44 13.37
N THR A 456 8.54 5.11 14.04
CA THR A 456 8.53 4.31 15.27
C THR A 456 8.17 5.11 16.52
N GLU A 457 8.11 6.44 16.43
CA GLU A 457 7.52 7.31 17.46
C GLU A 457 6.00 7.16 17.54
N THR A 458 5.34 6.69 16.47
CA THR A 458 3.89 6.48 16.41
C THR A 458 3.51 4.99 16.39
N LEU A 459 4.31 4.15 15.74
CA LEU A 459 3.95 2.75 15.48
C LEU A 459 5.18 1.82 15.54
N PRO A 460 5.23 0.82 16.44
CA PRO A 460 6.37 -0.08 16.62
C PRO A 460 6.86 -0.73 15.32
N ALA A 461 8.17 -0.91 15.17
CA ALA A 461 8.81 -1.38 13.94
C ALA A 461 8.43 -2.83 13.55
N ASP A 462 7.96 -3.62 14.52
CA ASP A 462 7.55 -5.02 14.44
C ASP A 462 6.04 -5.21 14.19
N SER A 463 5.23 -4.14 14.27
CA SER A 463 3.81 -4.18 13.92
C SER A 463 3.58 -4.65 12.49
N GLY A 464 2.45 -5.28 12.22
CA GLY A 464 2.15 -5.82 10.89
C GLY A 464 2.21 -4.77 9.77
N ALA A 465 1.80 -3.52 10.06
CA ALA A 465 1.84 -2.40 9.12
C ALA A 465 3.26 -1.84 8.86
N GLN A 466 4.21 -2.02 9.78
CA GLN A 466 5.62 -1.63 9.62
C GLN A 466 6.50 -2.78 9.10
N ARG A 467 6.08 -4.04 9.29
CA ARG A 467 6.80 -5.25 8.88
C ARG A 467 7.24 -5.18 7.41
N ASN A 468 8.49 -5.59 7.16
CA ASN A 468 9.16 -5.56 5.84
C ASN A 468 9.39 -4.16 5.21
N ARG A 469 9.03 -3.05 5.87
CA ARG A 469 9.38 -1.70 5.39
C ARG A 469 10.84 -1.40 5.67
N ARG A 470 11.58 -1.00 4.63
CA ARG A 470 12.98 -0.53 4.77
C ARG A 470 13.10 0.89 5.32
N PHE A 471 12.11 1.73 5.06
CA PHE A 471 12.14 3.16 5.36
C PHE A 471 11.15 3.49 6.48
N LEU A 472 11.64 3.41 7.72
CA LEU A 472 10.92 3.79 8.93
C LEU A 472 11.37 5.15 9.49
N LYS A 473 12.57 5.60 9.13
CA LYS A 473 13.21 6.82 9.68
C LYS A 473 13.96 7.53 8.56
N GLY A 474 13.89 8.85 8.51
CA GLY A 474 14.64 9.63 7.51
C GLY A 474 13.97 10.93 7.12
N GLN A 475 14.40 11.47 5.97
CA GLN A 475 13.81 12.67 5.39
C GLN A 475 12.50 12.34 4.66
N THR A 476 11.45 13.11 4.91
CA THR A 476 10.16 13.04 4.21
C THR A 476 9.92 14.30 3.37
N HIS A 477 9.03 14.21 2.37
CA HIS A 477 8.50 15.37 1.66
C HIS A 477 7.01 15.19 1.35
N ASP A 478 6.22 16.25 1.54
CA ASP A 478 4.81 16.30 1.18
C ASP A 478 4.59 17.09 -0.13
N PHE A 479 4.35 16.34 -1.20
CA PHE A 479 4.09 16.89 -2.54
C PHE A 479 2.69 17.53 -2.64
N TYR A 480 1.69 17.04 -1.90
CA TYR A 480 0.34 17.60 -1.91
C TYR A 480 0.33 18.98 -1.25
N HIS A 481 0.94 19.10 -0.08
CA HIS A 481 1.13 20.34 0.66
C HIS A 481 1.95 21.35 -0.18
N ALA A 482 3.01 20.89 -0.86
CA ALA A 482 3.75 21.71 -1.82
C ALA A 482 2.87 22.19 -2.99
N ASN A 483 1.96 21.35 -3.50
CA ASN A 483 1.01 21.71 -4.56
C ASN A 483 -0.04 22.72 -4.08
N LEU A 484 -0.51 22.65 -2.82
CA LEU A 484 -1.37 23.69 -2.24
C LEU A 484 -0.68 25.06 -2.26
N TYR A 485 0.58 25.12 -1.83
CA TYR A 485 1.38 26.36 -1.87
C TYR A 485 1.65 26.87 -3.30
N ARG A 486 1.95 25.97 -4.25
CA ARG A 486 2.13 26.32 -5.67
C ARG A 486 0.89 26.99 -6.24
N ARG A 487 -0.29 26.44 -5.92
CA ARG A 487 -1.60 26.91 -6.38
C ARG A 487 -2.02 28.23 -5.75
N ASP A 488 -1.94 28.34 -4.42
CA ASP A 488 -2.70 29.33 -3.65
C ASP A 488 -1.82 30.39 -2.94
N GLY A 489 -0.49 30.27 -2.95
CA GLY A 489 0.39 31.21 -2.26
C GLY A 489 0.50 30.97 -0.76
N ASP A 490 1.01 31.95 0.00
CA ASP A 490 1.13 31.81 1.46
C ASP A 490 -0.25 31.69 2.16
N ASP A 491 -1.33 32.17 1.53
CA ASP A 491 -2.73 31.97 1.94
C ASP A 491 -3.27 30.53 1.77
N TRP A 492 -2.47 29.58 1.27
CA TRP A 492 -2.92 28.25 0.85
C TRP A 492 -3.75 27.52 1.90
N ALA A 493 -3.43 27.68 3.19
CA ALA A 493 -4.13 27.03 4.30
C ALA A 493 -5.61 27.44 4.34
N GLN A 494 -5.91 28.74 4.40
CA GLN A 494 -7.28 29.23 4.46
C GLN A 494 -8.04 29.01 3.14
N ARG A 495 -7.34 29.10 2.00
CA ARG A 495 -7.90 28.84 0.67
C ARG A 495 -8.24 27.36 0.48
N TRP A 496 -7.48 26.45 1.10
CA TRP A 496 -7.79 25.03 1.16
C TRP A 496 -9.07 24.77 1.95
N VAL A 497 -9.18 25.25 3.21
CA VAL A 497 -10.40 25.07 4.04
C VAL A 497 -11.65 25.56 3.29
N THR A 498 -11.58 26.79 2.77
CA THR A 498 -12.68 27.41 2.02
C THR A 498 -13.10 26.61 0.79
N ARG A 499 -12.12 26.08 0.04
CA ARG A 499 -12.37 25.29 -1.18
C ARG A 499 -12.88 23.89 -0.86
N THR A 500 -12.26 23.20 0.10
CA THR A 500 -12.62 21.85 0.50
C THR A 500 -14.02 21.83 1.10
N GLY A 501 -14.36 22.81 1.94
CA GLY A 501 -15.73 22.96 2.45
C GLY A 501 -16.78 23.22 1.37
N LYS A 502 -16.46 24.04 0.35
CA LYS A 502 -17.33 24.23 -0.82
C LYS A 502 -17.50 22.93 -1.63
N ARG A 503 -16.40 22.21 -1.87
CA ARG A 503 -16.41 20.92 -2.59
C ARG A 503 -17.31 19.90 -1.90
N LEU A 504 -17.09 19.62 -0.61
CA LEU A 504 -17.88 18.67 0.16
C LEU A 504 -19.39 18.97 0.04
N LYS A 505 -19.79 20.22 0.29
CA LYS A 505 -21.19 20.66 0.15
C LYS A 505 -21.72 20.52 -1.28
N SER A 506 -20.94 20.86 -2.30
CA SER A 506 -21.34 20.70 -3.71
C SER A 506 -21.42 19.24 -4.19
N TRP A 507 -20.73 18.33 -3.50
CA TRP A 507 -20.72 16.89 -3.78
C TRP A 507 -21.79 16.13 -2.98
N GLY A 508 -22.64 16.83 -2.22
CA GLY A 508 -23.68 16.22 -1.38
C GLY A 508 -23.19 15.65 -0.05
N PHE A 509 -21.91 15.77 0.31
CA PHE A 509 -21.41 15.33 1.62
C PHE A 509 -21.91 16.27 2.72
N ASN A 510 -22.55 15.68 3.74
CA ASN A 510 -23.06 16.38 4.92
C ASN A 510 -22.19 16.14 6.17
N THR A 511 -21.31 15.15 6.19
CA THR A 511 -20.40 14.86 7.31
C THR A 511 -18.93 15.04 6.95
N VAL A 512 -18.13 15.58 7.88
CA VAL A 512 -16.67 15.50 7.88
C VAL A 512 -16.23 14.31 8.74
N GLY A 513 -15.62 13.30 8.11
CA GLY A 513 -15.26 12.03 8.76
C GLY A 513 -14.05 12.11 9.68
N ALA A 514 -13.72 10.98 10.30
CA ALA A 514 -12.60 10.83 11.23
C ALA A 514 -11.26 11.20 10.59
N TRP A 515 -10.28 11.55 11.43
CA TRP A 515 -8.95 12.07 11.05
C TRP A 515 -8.93 13.38 10.25
N SER A 516 -10.06 14.04 10.02
CA SER A 516 -10.07 15.33 9.31
C SER A 516 -9.47 16.47 10.15
N ASP A 517 -8.80 17.41 9.49
CA ASP A 517 -8.15 18.58 10.11
C ASP A 517 -9.16 19.46 10.88
N ASP A 518 -8.79 19.93 12.09
CA ASP A 518 -9.67 20.73 12.95
C ASP A 518 -10.22 22.01 12.29
N SER A 519 -9.48 22.58 11.33
CA SER A 519 -9.92 23.76 10.59
C SER A 519 -11.15 23.50 9.71
N MET A 520 -11.49 22.23 9.44
CA MET A 520 -12.73 21.86 8.78
C MET A 520 -13.98 22.16 9.63
N ASN A 521 -13.86 22.29 10.96
CA ASN A 521 -14.99 22.68 11.82
C ASN A 521 -15.53 24.08 11.47
N HIS A 522 -14.70 24.96 10.89
CA HIS A 522 -15.12 26.27 10.38
C HIS A 522 -16.05 26.19 9.16
N VAL A 523 -16.14 25.04 8.48
CA VAL A 523 -17.06 24.83 7.36
C VAL A 523 -18.51 24.67 7.83
N LYS A 524 -18.72 24.39 9.13
CA LYS A 524 -20.04 24.11 9.73
C LYS A 524 -20.80 23.05 8.93
N LEU A 525 -20.17 21.87 8.88
CA LEU A 525 -20.79 20.58 8.62
C LEU A 525 -20.69 19.76 9.90
N PRO A 526 -21.65 18.86 10.18
CA PRO A 526 -21.49 17.80 11.16
C PRO A 526 -20.15 17.06 11.00
N TYR A 527 -19.55 16.63 12.10
CA TYR A 527 -18.27 15.93 12.05
C TYR A 527 -18.15 14.81 13.09
N THR A 528 -17.21 13.90 12.86
CA THR A 528 -16.84 12.84 13.81
C THR A 528 -15.40 13.02 14.25
N ARG A 529 -15.11 12.68 15.51
CA ARG A 529 -13.74 12.68 16.06
C ARG A 529 -13.29 11.28 16.40
N ILE A 530 -11.98 11.12 16.56
CA ILE A 530 -11.36 9.88 16.99
C ILE A 530 -10.30 10.19 18.05
N ALA A 531 -10.36 9.47 19.17
CA ALA A 531 -9.34 9.50 20.22
C ALA A 531 -8.55 8.17 20.19
N HIS A 532 -7.23 8.25 20.11
CA HIS A 532 -6.34 7.07 20.11
C HIS A 532 -5.67 6.92 21.48
N VAL A 533 -5.98 5.82 22.19
CA VAL A 533 -5.46 5.57 23.53
C VAL A 533 -4.05 5.01 23.44
N SER A 534 -3.07 5.80 23.88
CA SER A 534 -1.65 5.44 23.87
C SER A 534 -1.04 5.58 25.25
N GLY A 535 -0.23 4.61 25.66
CA GLY A 535 0.41 4.59 26.96
C GLY A 535 1.23 3.30 27.19
N PRO A 536 2.00 3.24 28.30
CA PRO A 536 2.86 2.11 28.63
C PRO A 536 2.07 0.99 29.35
N PHE A 537 0.92 0.61 28.80
CA PHE A 537 0.08 -0.48 29.32
C PHE A 537 0.33 -1.80 28.58
N ALA A 538 0.04 -2.92 29.24
CA ALA A 538 0.13 -4.25 28.66
C ALA A 538 -0.82 -4.42 27.46
N ARG A 539 -0.48 -5.35 26.56
CA ARG A 539 -1.25 -5.64 25.35
C ARG A 539 -1.39 -7.15 25.14
N LEU A 540 -2.51 -7.57 24.56
CA LEU A 540 -2.75 -8.92 24.05
C LEU A 540 -2.51 -8.95 22.54
N SER A 541 -2.03 -10.09 22.04
CA SER A 541 -1.74 -10.30 20.62
C SER A 541 -2.84 -11.11 19.95
N ASP A 542 -3.29 -10.66 18.76
CA ASP A 542 -4.16 -11.46 17.88
C ASP A 542 -3.38 -12.35 16.90
N GLY A 543 -2.05 -12.33 17.00
CA GLY A 543 -1.11 -13.03 16.12
C GLY A 543 -0.74 -12.26 14.84
N ASN A 544 -1.50 -11.23 14.47
CA ASN A 544 -1.19 -10.34 13.34
C ASN A 544 -0.60 -9.01 13.83
N ASP A 545 -1.22 -8.42 14.86
CA ASP A 545 -0.86 -7.15 15.51
C ASP A 545 -0.59 -6.04 14.47
N TRP A 546 -1.54 -5.87 13.55
CA TRP A 546 -1.37 -5.02 12.36
C TRP A 546 -0.96 -3.59 12.71
N TRP A 547 -1.74 -2.93 13.56
CA TRP A 547 -1.36 -1.66 14.16
C TRP A 547 -0.49 -1.90 15.40
N GLN A 548 -1.03 -2.62 16.37
CA GLN A 548 -0.40 -3.06 17.62
C GLN A 548 -1.30 -4.15 18.23
N GLY A 549 -0.80 -4.90 19.22
CA GLY A 549 -1.67 -5.72 20.07
C GLY A 549 -2.75 -4.87 20.77
N ILE A 550 -3.91 -5.45 21.04
CA ILE A 550 -5.03 -4.77 21.70
C ILE A 550 -4.68 -4.45 23.17
N PRO A 551 -5.13 -3.32 23.76
CA PRO A 551 -4.89 -3.04 25.17
C PRO A 551 -5.35 -4.17 26.11
N ASP A 552 -4.55 -4.47 27.14
CA ASP A 552 -5.00 -5.26 28.27
C ASP A 552 -5.96 -4.40 29.10
N ALA A 553 -7.27 -4.62 28.92
CA ALA A 553 -8.29 -3.81 29.57
C ALA A 553 -8.29 -3.94 31.12
N PHE A 554 -7.58 -4.92 31.67
CA PHE A 554 -7.46 -5.14 33.12
C PHE A 554 -6.22 -4.46 33.73
N ASP A 555 -5.37 -3.84 32.91
CA ASP A 555 -4.22 -3.04 33.35
C ASP A 555 -4.67 -1.63 33.82
N PRO A 556 -4.45 -1.23 35.08
CA PRO A 556 -4.76 0.11 35.56
C PRO A 556 -4.08 1.24 34.77
N ALA A 557 -2.93 0.97 34.12
CA ALA A 557 -2.25 1.93 33.26
C ALA A 557 -3.06 2.23 31.97
N PHE A 558 -3.84 1.27 31.47
CA PHE A 558 -4.79 1.52 30.36
C PHE A 558 -5.88 2.50 30.80
N GLY A 559 -6.52 2.25 31.95
CA GLY A 559 -7.55 3.16 32.49
C GLY A 559 -7.04 4.59 32.74
N GLN A 560 -5.80 4.74 33.20
CA GLN A 560 -5.14 6.04 33.37
C GLN A 560 -4.85 6.73 32.03
N ALA A 561 -4.33 5.99 31.04
CA ALA A 561 -4.06 6.51 29.71
C ALA A 561 -5.35 6.92 28.98
N LEU A 562 -6.42 6.13 29.12
CA LEU A 562 -7.75 6.40 28.61
C LEU A 562 -8.35 7.69 29.18
N GLU A 563 -8.35 7.83 30.51
CA GLU A 563 -8.80 9.03 31.22
C GLU A 563 -8.02 10.29 30.78
N ALA A 564 -6.70 10.19 30.68
CA ALA A 564 -5.85 11.29 30.23
C ALA A 564 -6.07 11.66 28.76
N THR A 565 -6.27 10.65 27.89
CA THR A 565 -6.55 10.84 26.46
C THR A 565 -7.89 11.52 26.27
N LEU A 566 -8.98 10.97 26.81
CA LEU A 566 -10.31 11.51 26.60
C LEU A 566 -10.45 12.92 27.21
N LYS A 567 -9.91 13.16 28.40
CA LYS A 567 -9.86 14.51 28.99
C LYS A 567 -9.15 15.52 28.08
N LYS A 568 -8.09 15.12 27.38
CA LYS A 568 -7.34 15.99 26.45
C LYS A 568 -8.13 16.22 25.16
N GLU A 569 -8.56 15.16 24.49
CA GLU A 569 -9.15 15.26 23.15
C GLU A 569 -10.52 15.96 23.18
N THR A 570 -11.35 15.72 24.21
CA THR A 570 -12.69 16.32 24.28
C THR A 570 -12.67 17.82 24.62
N ALA A 571 -11.62 18.31 25.27
CA ALA A 571 -11.59 19.63 25.92
C ALA A 571 -11.90 20.85 25.03
N SER A 572 -11.82 20.72 23.71
CA SER A 572 -12.11 21.79 22.74
C SER A 572 -13.46 21.66 22.03
N SER A 573 -14.22 20.57 22.24
CA SER A 573 -15.44 20.24 21.49
C SER A 573 -16.62 19.69 22.30
N GLN A 574 -16.49 19.56 23.63
CA GLN A 574 -17.56 19.14 24.56
C GLN A 574 -18.90 19.87 24.36
N ASP A 575 -18.86 21.13 23.92
CA ASP A 575 -20.04 21.97 23.72
C ASP A 575 -20.35 22.31 22.23
N ASP A 576 -19.70 21.67 21.25
CA ASP A 576 -19.95 21.97 19.82
C ASP A 576 -21.04 21.06 19.24
N PRO A 577 -22.29 21.53 19.03
CA PRO A 577 -23.40 20.69 18.57
C PRO A 577 -23.23 20.15 17.14
N TYR A 578 -22.18 20.56 16.41
CA TYR A 578 -21.80 19.94 15.14
C TYR A 578 -21.02 18.62 15.30
N LEU A 579 -20.51 18.30 16.50
CA LEU A 579 -19.90 17.00 16.76
C LEU A 579 -21.00 15.93 16.85
N ILE A 580 -20.91 14.91 16.01
CA ILE A 580 -21.81 13.74 16.05
C ILE A 580 -21.43 12.83 17.21
N GLY A 581 -20.13 12.58 17.38
CA GLY A 581 -19.62 11.60 18.33
C GLY A 581 -18.14 11.27 18.16
N TRP A 582 -17.67 10.43 19.09
CA TRP A 582 -16.30 9.95 19.21
C TRP A 582 -16.19 8.48 18.83
N PHE A 583 -15.29 8.18 17.90
CA PHE A 583 -14.63 6.88 17.87
C PHE A 583 -13.54 6.84 18.94
N VAL A 584 -13.35 5.69 19.58
CA VAL A 584 -12.22 5.47 20.50
C VAL A 584 -11.44 4.26 20.00
N ASP A 585 -10.19 4.52 19.65
CA ASP A 585 -9.32 3.69 18.81
C ASP A 585 -9.92 3.38 17.41
N ASN A 586 -9.15 2.63 16.61
CA ASN A 586 -9.51 2.19 15.26
C ASN A 586 -8.88 0.82 15.00
N GLU A 587 -9.66 -0.11 14.45
CA GLU A 587 -9.16 -1.42 13.98
C GLU A 587 -8.27 -2.15 15.01
N LEU A 588 -8.67 -2.09 16.28
CA LEU A 588 -8.04 -2.89 17.33
C LEU A 588 -8.04 -4.39 16.93
N GLY A 589 -6.97 -5.10 17.30
CA GLY A 589 -6.81 -6.53 17.06
C GLY A 589 -7.76 -7.38 17.90
N TRP A 590 -9.06 -7.29 17.64
CA TRP A 590 -10.10 -8.11 18.28
C TRP A 590 -10.04 -9.58 17.85
N GLY A 591 -9.24 -9.92 16.82
CA GLY A 591 -9.15 -11.25 16.22
C GLY A 591 -10.15 -11.49 15.09
N ASN A 592 -10.22 -12.73 14.61
CA ASN A 592 -11.13 -13.15 13.52
C ASN A 592 -12.19 -14.12 14.06
N GLY A 593 -13.40 -13.60 14.30
CA GLY A 593 -14.54 -14.35 14.81
C GLY A 593 -15.05 -15.48 13.93
N SER A 594 -14.71 -15.46 12.63
CA SER A 594 -15.13 -16.45 11.63
C SER A 594 -14.00 -17.41 11.25
N ALA A 595 -12.84 -17.35 11.92
CA ALA A 595 -11.72 -18.24 11.63
C ALA A 595 -12.05 -19.71 12.00
N PRO A 596 -11.83 -20.68 11.09
CA PRO A 596 -12.04 -22.11 11.40
C PRO A 596 -10.92 -22.70 12.27
N ASP A 597 -9.76 -22.05 12.34
CA ASP A 597 -8.69 -22.38 13.27
C ASP A 597 -8.97 -21.77 14.65
N PRO A 598 -9.11 -22.58 15.72
CA PRO A 598 -9.30 -22.07 17.07
C PRO A 598 -8.21 -21.10 17.51
N LEU A 599 -6.95 -21.30 17.09
CA LEU A 599 -5.83 -20.45 17.49
C LEU A 599 -6.00 -19.01 17.01
N ALA A 600 -6.58 -18.81 15.83
CA ALA A 600 -6.96 -17.49 15.32
C ALA A 600 -8.28 -16.98 15.93
N ARG A 601 -9.28 -17.86 16.10
CA ARG A 601 -10.60 -17.51 16.67
C ARG A 601 -10.56 -17.05 18.12
N TYR A 602 -9.61 -17.57 18.90
CA TYR A 602 -9.43 -17.28 20.33
C TYR A 602 -8.06 -16.68 20.65
N ALA A 603 -7.40 -16.06 19.67
CA ALA A 603 -6.02 -15.59 19.76
C ALA A 603 -5.73 -14.75 21.02
N LEU A 604 -6.61 -13.82 21.39
CA LEU A 604 -6.46 -12.98 22.59
C LEU A 604 -6.51 -13.78 23.90
N ALA A 605 -7.38 -14.79 23.98
CA ALA A 605 -7.47 -15.67 25.14
C ALA A 605 -6.23 -16.58 25.25
N TYR A 606 -5.70 -17.06 24.12
CA TYR A 606 -4.42 -17.77 24.07
C TYR A 606 -3.23 -16.85 24.37
N SER A 607 -3.27 -15.58 23.97
CA SER A 607 -2.26 -14.58 24.32
C SER A 607 -2.24 -14.35 25.84
N ALA A 608 -3.41 -14.27 26.49
CA ALA A 608 -3.50 -14.23 27.94
C ALA A 608 -2.93 -15.52 28.57
N LEU A 609 -3.26 -16.73 28.08
CA LEU A 609 -2.71 -17.99 28.59
C LEU A 609 -1.17 -18.09 28.52
N LYS A 610 -0.55 -17.51 27.48
CA LYS A 610 0.92 -17.47 27.31
C LYS A 610 1.65 -16.59 28.33
N MET A 611 0.94 -15.71 29.05
CA MET A 611 1.53 -14.88 30.10
C MET A 611 1.70 -15.65 31.42
N ASP A 612 2.71 -15.27 32.20
CA ASP A 612 2.93 -15.73 33.58
C ASP A 612 2.30 -14.73 34.57
N ALA A 613 1.34 -15.18 35.38
CA ALA A 613 0.58 -14.35 36.31
C ALA A 613 1.44 -13.68 37.39
N ALA A 614 2.63 -14.22 37.67
CA ALA A 614 3.61 -13.63 38.59
C ALA A 614 4.25 -12.34 38.03
N GLN A 615 4.22 -12.14 36.71
CA GLN A 615 4.76 -10.94 36.08
C GLN A 615 3.84 -9.74 36.32
N PRO A 616 4.36 -8.54 36.69
CA PRO A 616 3.53 -7.37 36.99
C PRO A 616 2.50 -7.04 35.91
N GLN A 617 2.90 -7.12 34.64
CA GLN A 617 2.08 -6.77 33.47
C GLN A 617 0.99 -7.79 33.09
N ALA A 618 0.94 -8.97 33.71
CA ALA A 618 0.04 -10.07 33.30
C ALA A 618 -1.41 -9.92 33.83
N HIS A 619 -2.06 -8.77 33.61
CA HIS A 619 -3.38 -8.48 34.15
C HIS A 619 -4.48 -9.36 33.53
N ALA A 620 -4.47 -9.51 32.21
CA ALA A 620 -5.34 -10.42 31.46
C ALA A 620 -5.23 -11.88 31.92
N LYS A 621 -4.03 -12.37 32.23
CA LYS A 621 -3.83 -13.72 32.79
C LYS A 621 -4.53 -13.88 34.12
N ARG A 622 -4.37 -12.92 35.04
CA ARG A 622 -5.02 -12.94 36.36
C ARG A 622 -6.54 -12.84 36.24
N ALA A 623 -7.05 -12.04 35.30
CA ALA A 623 -8.48 -11.96 34.98
C ALA A 623 -9.03 -13.28 34.43
N LEU A 624 -8.30 -13.95 33.52
CA LEU A 624 -8.65 -15.27 32.99
C LEU A 624 -8.68 -16.35 34.08
N VAL A 625 -7.64 -16.43 34.92
CA VAL A 625 -7.59 -17.38 36.05
C VAL A 625 -8.76 -17.13 37.02
N LYS A 626 -9.05 -15.87 37.34
CA LYS A 626 -10.20 -15.51 38.19
C LYS A 626 -11.53 -15.96 37.57
N LEU A 627 -11.76 -15.67 36.28
CA LEU A 627 -12.96 -16.11 35.56
C LEU A 627 -13.12 -17.64 35.62
N LEU A 628 -12.05 -18.40 35.41
CA LEU A 628 -12.09 -19.85 35.43
C LEU A 628 -12.35 -20.39 36.86
N ARG A 629 -11.72 -19.81 37.89
CA ARG A 629 -12.06 -20.13 39.29
C ARG A 629 -13.55 -19.94 39.58
N GLU A 630 -14.12 -18.82 39.15
CA GLU A 630 -15.55 -18.53 39.35
C GLU A 630 -16.45 -19.52 38.57
N ARG A 631 -16.12 -19.85 37.32
CA ARG A 631 -16.92 -20.80 36.51
C ARG A 631 -16.88 -22.24 37.01
N TYR A 632 -15.77 -22.64 37.65
CA TYR A 632 -15.56 -24.01 38.14
C TYR A 632 -15.64 -24.13 39.67
N ASN A 633 -16.16 -23.10 40.37
CA ASN A 633 -16.30 -23.07 41.84
C ASN A 633 -14.99 -23.39 42.58
N ASP A 634 -13.87 -22.84 42.11
CA ASP A 634 -12.49 -23.13 42.53
C ASP A 634 -12.03 -24.61 42.39
N ASP A 635 -12.82 -25.48 41.74
CA ASP A 635 -12.42 -26.87 41.41
C ASP A 635 -11.57 -26.94 40.13
N VAL A 636 -10.24 -26.97 40.33
CA VAL A 636 -9.27 -27.13 39.25
C VAL A 636 -9.24 -28.55 38.65
N GLN A 637 -9.73 -29.57 39.36
CA GLN A 637 -9.76 -30.95 38.85
C GLN A 637 -10.89 -31.14 37.84
N GLU A 638 -12.03 -30.48 38.05
CA GLU A 638 -13.07 -30.38 37.03
C GLU A 638 -12.55 -29.64 35.78
N LEU A 639 -11.85 -28.51 35.94
CA LEU A 639 -11.21 -27.78 34.83
C LEU A 639 -10.23 -28.69 34.06
N ALA A 640 -9.34 -29.39 34.78
CA ALA A 640 -8.39 -30.34 34.21
C ALA A 640 -9.09 -31.41 33.36
N ARG A 641 -10.20 -31.96 33.88
CA ARG A 641 -11.03 -32.98 33.23
C ARG A 641 -11.70 -32.44 31.96
N VAL A 642 -12.34 -31.27 32.00
CA VAL A 642 -13.07 -30.74 30.83
C VAL A 642 -12.14 -30.19 29.75
N TRP A 643 -10.99 -29.60 30.11
CA TRP A 643 -9.99 -29.15 29.14
C TRP A 643 -9.10 -30.29 28.62
N GLN A 644 -9.16 -31.48 29.26
CA GLN A 644 -8.27 -32.61 29.00
C GLN A 644 -6.79 -32.22 29.15
N GLN A 645 -6.48 -31.41 30.16
CA GLN A 645 -5.15 -30.89 30.44
C GLN A 645 -4.65 -31.39 31.80
N PRO A 646 -3.38 -31.81 31.93
CA PRO A 646 -2.81 -32.22 33.21
C PRO A 646 -2.55 -31.00 34.09
N LEU A 647 -3.56 -30.57 34.86
CA LEU A 647 -3.50 -29.47 35.82
C LEU A 647 -3.58 -30.02 37.25
N SER A 648 -2.48 -29.89 37.99
CA SER A 648 -2.39 -30.29 39.40
C SER A 648 -3.05 -29.29 40.34
N ASP A 649 -2.92 -28.00 40.06
CA ASP A 649 -3.41 -26.90 40.87
C ASP A 649 -3.63 -25.62 40.04
N TRP A 650 -4.18 -24.58 40.66
CA TRP A 650 -4.36 -23.28 40.01
C TRP A 650 -3.02 -22.61 39.64
N LYS A 651 -1.91 -22.93 40.33
CA LYS A 651 -0.58 -22.38 40.00
C LYS A 651 -0.07 -22.86 38.64
N ALA A 652 -0.37 -24.11 38.27
CA ALA A 652 -0.09 -24.65 36.94
C ALA A 652 -0.85 -23.89 35.84
N LEU A 653 -2.03 -23.35 36.13
CA LEU A 653 -2.76 -22.45 35.22
C LEU A 653 -2.23 -21.02 35.27
N GLU A 654 -1.80 -20.52 36.44
CA GLU A 654 -1.24 -19.17 36.64
C GLU A 654 0.11 -18.97 35.92
N ALA A 655 0.92 -20.01 35.77
CA ALA A 655 2.19 -19.97 35.01
C ALA A 655 1.98 -19.74 33.49
N ALA A 656 3.02 -19.29 32.78
CA ALA A 656 3.01 -19.14 31.32
C ALA A 656 2.88 -20.49 30.60
N TRP A 657 1.97 -20.58 29.61
CA TRP A 657 1.80 -21.78 28.80
C TRP A 657 2.51 -21.64 27.45
N PRO A 658 3.40 -22.58 27.08
CA PRO A 658 4.00 -22.61 25.74
C PRO A 658 2.95 -23.02 24.69
N ALA A 659 3.22 -22.73 23.42
CA ALA A 659 2.24 -22.89 22.34
C ALA A 659 1.73 -24.34 22.19
N GLU A 660 2.59 -25.31 22.45
CA GLU A 660 2.35 -26.75 22.35
C GLU A 660 1.46 -27.28 23.49
N ARG A 661 1.23 -26.48 24.54
CA ARG A 661 0.37 -26.83 25.69
C ARG A 661 -0.98 -26.10 25.69
N LEU A 662 -1.26 -25.25 24.71
CA LEU A 662 -2.55 -24.56 24.64
C LEU A 662 -3.70 -25.58 24.46
N PRO A 663 -4.85 -25.41 25.14
CA PRO A 663 -5.95 -26.35 25.03
C PRO A 663 -6.64 -26.23 23.65
N ASP A 664 -7.04 -27.36 23.04
CA ASP A 664 -7.69 -27.34 21.73
C ASP A 664 -9.08 -26.68 21.83
N GLY A 665 -9.23 -25.50 21.23
CA GLY A 665 -10.49 -24.76 21.17
C GLY A 665 -11.56 -25.38 20.26
N ARG A 666 -11.33 -26.57 19.68
CA ARG A 666 -12.40 -27.44 19.15
C ARG A 666 -13.19 -28.15 20.24
N ASN A 667 -12.63 -28.31 21.45
CA ASN A 667 -13.37 -28.83 22.60
C ASN A 667 -14.41 -27.78 23.02
N PRO A 668 -15.72 -28.13 23.10
CA PRO A 668 -16.78 -27.16 23.36
C PRO A 668 -16.68 -26.49 24.74
N HIS A 669 -16.10 -27.14 25.74
CA HIS A 669 -15.87 -26.54 27.05
C HIS A 669 -14.76 -25.48 26.99
N VAL A 670 -13.63 -25.82 26.36
CA VAL A 670 -12.52 -24.89 26.10
C VAL A 670 -13.02 -23.69 25.28
N ALA A 671 -13.75 -23.94 24.19
CA ALA A 671 -14.34 -22.91 23.34
C ALA A 671 -15.24 -21.94 24.13
N ALA A 672 -16.09 -22.49 25.02
CA ALA A 672 -17.00 -21.70 25.86
C ALA A 672 -16.25 -20.87 26.93
N ASP A 673 -15.10 -21.33 27.41
CA ASP A 673 -14.24 -20.61 28.36
C ASP A 673 -13.43 -19.51 27.69
N LEU A 674 -12.79 -19.80 26.56
CA LEU A 674 -12.07 -18.81 25.78
C LEU A 674 -13.03 -17.71 25.29
N SER A 675 -14.23 -18.07 24.81
CA SER A 675 -15.30 -17.12 24.48
C SER A 675 -15.74 -16.29 25.70
N ALA A 676 -15.89 -16.88 26.88
CA ALA A 676 -16.24 -16.15 28.09
C ALA A 676 -15.16 -15.11 28.45
N PHE A 677 -13.88 -15.42 28.27
CA PHE A 677 -12.79 -14.46 28.46
C PHE A 677 -12.78 -13.35 27.41
N LEU A 678 -12.99 -13.65 26.12
CA LEU A 678 -13.11 -12.63 25.07
C LEU A 678 -14.24 -11.64 25.39
N ARG A 679 -15.39 -12.15 25.86
CA ARG A 679 -16.51 -11.31 26.33
C ARG A 679 -16.11 -10.46 27.53
N LEU A 680 -15.46 -11.03 28.54
CA LEU A 680 -15.03 -10.29 29.73
C LEU A 680 -14.05 -9.16 29.38
N HIS A 681 -13.05 -9.43 28.53
CA HIS A 681 -12.09 -8.43 28.06
C HIS A 681 -12.76 -7.31 27.27
N ALA A 682 -13.62 -7.65 26.30
CA ALA A 682 -14.34 -6.66 25.49
C ALA A 682 -15.31 -5.80 26.34
N GLU A 683 -16.10 -6.42 27.22
CA GLU A 683 -16.97 -5.72 28.19
C GLU A 683 -16.15 -4.78 29.09
N THR A 684 -14.97 -5.21 29.54
CA THR A 684 -14.08 -4.40 30.40
C THR A 684 -13.48 -3.22 29.65
N TYR A 685 -13.11 -3.36 28.37
CA TYR A 685 -12.67 -2.26 27.52
C TYR A 685 -13.81 -1.26 27.26
N TYR A 686 -14.92 -1.72 26.69
CA TYR A 686 -16.02 -0.85 26.25
C TYR A 686 -16.70 -0.13 27.41
N SER A 687 -16.84 -0.77 28.58
CA SER A 687 -17.41 -0.13 29.78
C SER A 687 -16.52 0.98 30.34
N GLN A 688 -15.20 0.78 30.39
CA GLN A 688 -14.25 1.82 30.82
C GLN A 688 -14.27 3.01 29.86
N VAL A 689 -14.26 2.76 28.55
CA VAL A 689 -14.35 3.82 27.54
C VAL A 689 -15.65 4.60 27.68
N ALA A 690 -16.80 3.92 27.78
CA ALA A 690 -18.09 4.59 27.94
C ALA A 690 -18.16 5.44 29.22
N GLN A 691 -17.63 4.95 30.34
CA GLN A 691 -17.59 5.70 31.61
C GLN A 691 -16.66 6.92 31.54
N ALA A 692 -15.46 6.75 31.00
CA ALA A 692 -14.49 7.84 30.84
C ALA A 692 -14.97 8.89 29.84
N LEU A 693 -15.55 8.46 28.70
CA LEU A 693 -16.12 9.39 27.72
C LEU A 693 -17.29 10.16 28.32
N LYS A 694 -18.27 9.49 28.95
CA LYS A 694 -19.43 10.14 29.58
C LYS A 694 -19.06 11.17 30.66
N LYS A 695 -17.90 10.98 31.31
CA LYS A 695 -17.37 11.89 32.33
C LYS A 695 -16.81 13.19 31.74
N HIS A 696 -16.11 13.12 30.60
CA HIS A 696 -15.50 14.31 29.98
C HIS A 696 -16.38 14.92 28.90
N ASP A 697 -17.14 14.13 28.16
CA ASP A 697 -18.09 14.54 27.13
C ASP A 697 -19.44 13.84 27.39
N PRO A 698 -20.35 14.47 28.16
CA PRO A 698 -21.62 13.86 28.52
C PRO A 698 -22.66 13.94 27.39
N HIS A 699 -22.36 14.58 26.27
CA HIS A 699 -23.33 15.02 25.27
C HIS A 699 -23.25 14.25 23.95
N HIS A 700 -22.04 13.96 23.47
CA HIS A 700 -21.83 13.35 22.15
C HIS A 700 -21.86 11.82 22.18
N LEU A 701 -22.14 11.22 21.02
CA LEU A 701 -22.31 9.77 20.89
C LEU A 701 -21.00 9.01 21.04
N TYR A 702 -21.03 7.85 21.68
CA TYR A 702 -19.97 6.87 21.59
C TYR A 702 -20.18 6.00 20.33
N LEU A 703 -19.29 6.17 19.34
CA LEU A 703 -19.40 5.55 18.01
C LEU A 703 -18.60 4.23 17.87
N GLY A 704 -18.10 3.66 18.96
CA GLY A 704 -17.32 2.40 18.95
C GLY A 704 -15.86 2.55 18.48
N SER A 705 -15.24 1.42 18.11
CA SER A 705 -13.80 1.32 17.79
C SER A 705 -13.47 0.94 16.34
N ARG A 706 -14.41 1.08 15.39
CA ARG A 706 -14.22 0.90 13.94
C ARG A 706 -13.64 -0.48 13.58
N PHE A 707 -14.48 -1.51 13.66
CA PHE A 707 -14.07 -2.90 13.46
C PHE A 707 -13.64 -3.21 12.02
N ALA A 708 -12.38 -3.58 11.82
CA ALA A 708 -11.94 -4.40 10.69
C ALA A 708 -11.93 -5.88 11.11
N GLY A 709 -11.03 -6.26 12.02
CA GLY A 709 -11.12 -7.52 12.80
C GLY A 709 -12.19 -7.41 13.89
N ARG A 710 -12.91 -8.49 14.18
CA ARG A 710 -14.01 -8.56 15.15
C ARG A 710 -14.35 -10.00 15.54
N THR A 711 -14.93 -10.18 16.72
CA THR A 711 -15.60 -11.42 17.14
C THR A 711 -17.04 -11.14 17.58
N PRO A 712 -17.92 -12.15 17.67
CA PRO A 712 -19.28 -11.98 18.21
C PRO A 712 -19.28 -11.38 19.61
N GLU A 713 -18.29 -11.72 20.45
CA GLU A 713 -18.14 -11.18 21.80
C GLU A 713 -17.78 -9.69 21.79
N SER A 714 -16.86 -9.26 20.91
CA SER A 714 -16.48 -7.84 20.80
C SER A 714 -17.63 -6.98 20.25
N ILE A 715 -18.41 -7.52 19.30
CA ILE A 715 -19.59 -6.86 18.74
C ILE A 715 -20.70 -6.71 19.78
N ALA A 716 -20.99 -7.76 20.55
CA ALA A 716 -21.99 -7.71 21.62
C ALA A 716 -21.61 -6.68 22.72
N ALA A 717 -20.35 -6.65 23.13
CA ALA A 717 -19.85 -5.65 24.09
C ALA A 717 -19.93 -4.21 23.53
N CYS A 718 -19.52 -4.01 22.27
CA CYS A 718 -19.64 -2.71 21.61
C CYS A 718 -21.11 -2.26 21.54
N ALA A 719 -22.02 -3.13 21.11
CA ALA A 719 -23.45 -2.85 21.01
C ALA A 719 -24.07 -2.47 22.37
N ARG A 720 -23.61 -3.09 23.47
CA ARG A 720 -24.10 -2.83 24.82
C ARG A 720 -23.72 -1.43 25.35
N TRP A 721 -22.49 -0.99 25.09
CA TRP A 721 -21.93 0.23 25.70
C TRP A 721 -21.85 1.44 24.75
N CYS A 722 -21.84 1.22 23.45
CA CYS A 722 -21.81 2.29 22.44
C CYS A 722 -23.22 2.64 21.98
N ASP A 723 -23.40 3.88 21.55
CA ASP A 723 -24.63 4.32 20.88
C ASP A 723 -24.73 3.71 19.47
N VAL A 724 -23.59 3.62 18.78
CA VAL A 724 -23.44 3.13 17.40
C VAL A 724 -22.29 2.13 17.31
N VAL A 725 -22.46 1.06 16.52
CA VAL A 725 -21.37 0.11 16.21
C VAL A 725 -20.75 0.47 14.87
N SER A 726 -19.44 0.74 14.84
CA SER A 726 -18.72 1.16 13.63
C SER A 726 -17.89 0.05 12.99
N PHE A 727 -17.82 0.06 11.65
CA PHE A 727 -17.14 -0.95 10.86
C PHE A 727 -16.32 -0.34 9.72
N ASN A 728 -15.09 -0.83 9.54
CA ASN A 728 -14.28 -0.60 8.35
C ASN A 728 -14.43 -1.82 7.44
N LEU A 729 -15.13 -1.67 6.30
CA LEU A 729 -15.47 -2.78 5.40
C LEU A 729 -15.00 -2.47 3.98
N TYR A 730 -13.80 -2.94 3.66
CA TYR A 730 -13.28 -2.97 2.30
C TYR A 730 -13.74 -4.27 1.62
N ILE A 731 -14.98 -4.26 1.13
CA ILE A 731 -15.67 -5.38 0.48
C ILE A 731 -16.46 -4.88 -0.75
N PRO A 732 -16.75 -5.73 -1.76
CA PRO A 732 -17.44 -5.28 -2.98
C PRO A 732 -18.92 -4.98 -2.75
N SER A 733 -19.54 -5.60 -1.73
CA SER A 733 -20.94 -5.39 -1.38
C SER A 733 -21.21 -5.82 0.06
N LEU A 734 -22.07 -5.07 0.76
CA LEU A 734 -22.57 -5.47 2.10
C LEU A 734 -23.35 -6.79 2.05
N ARG A 735 -23.86 -7.23 0.89
CA ARG A 735 -24.60 -8.51 0.76
C ARG A 735 -23.72 -9.75 0.79
N GLU A 736 -22.43 -9.61 0.49
CA GLU A 736 -21.51 -10.73 0.27
C GLU A 736 -20.35 -10.77 1.28
N GLY A 737 -20.13 -9.68 2.04
CA GLY A 737 -19.02 -9.56 3.00
C GLY A 737 -19.39 -9.00 4.37
N PHE A 738 -20.69 -8.94 4.72
CA PHE A 738 -21.15 -8.51 6.04
C PHE A 738 -22.35 -9.33 6.51
N GLU A 739 -22.30 -9.79 7.76
CA GLU A 739 -23.33 -10.62 8.41
C GLU A 739 -24.56 -9.79 8.81
N ALA A 740 -25.24 -9.20 7.82
CA ALA A 740 -26.28 -8.20 8.01
C ALA A 740 -27.46 -8.73 8.85
N GLU A 741 -27.91 -9.96 8.59
CA GLU A 741 -29.01 -10.62 9.30
C GLU A 741 -28.64 -10.98 10.74
N GLU A 742 -27.37 -11.27 11.02
CA GLU A 742 -26.91 -11.49 12.39
C GLU A 742 -26.82 -10.17 13.16
N PHE A 743 -26.22 -9.15 12.56
CA PHE A 743 -26.12 -7.84 13.18
C PHE A 743 -27.51 -7.20 13.42
N ALA A 744 -28.47 -7.39 12.51
CA ALA A 744 -29.84 -6.90 12.67
C ALA A 744 -30.54 -7.44 13.93
N ARG A 745 -30.20 -8.65 14.41
CA ARG A 745 -30.73 -9.23 15.66
C ARG A 745 -30.27 -8.51 16.93
N ILE A 746 -29.27 -7.64 16.83
CA ILE A 746 -28.72 -6.86 17.95
C ILE A 746 -29.52 -5.57 18.21
N ASP A 747 -30.36 -5.15 17.25
CA ASP A 747 -31.16 -3.92 17.28
C ASP A 747 -30.37 -2.64 17.64
N LYS A 748 -29.23 -2.46 16.98
CA LYS A 748 -28.36 -1.28 17.11
C LYS A 748 -28.05 -0.64 15.76
N PRO A 749 -27.84 0.68 15.70
CA PRO A 749 -27.34 1.34 14.50
C PRO A 749 -25.92 0.88 14.18
N ALA A 750 -25.69 0.55 12.91
CA ALA A 750 -24.36 0.38 12.33
C ALA A 750 -23.91 1.67 11.64
N LEU A 751 -22.60 1.92 11.62
CA LEU A 751 -21.98 2.94 10.77
C LEU A 751 -20.83 2.31 9.99
N LEU A 752 -20.96 2.26 8.65
CA LEU A 752 -19.84 1.99 7.77
C LEU A 752 -18.91 3.21 7.79
N THR A 753 -17.75 3.07 8.41
CA THR A 753 -16.82 4.17 8.62
C THR A 753 -15.75 4.26 7.56
N GLU A 754 -15.37 3.13 6.93
CA GLU A 754 -14.43 3.11 5.80
C GLU A 754 -14.86 2.09 4.75
N PHE A 755 -14.78 2.56 3.50
CA PHE A 755 -14.71 1.78 2.28
C PHE A 755 -14.00 2.65 1.24
N HIS A 756 -13.46 2.05 0.18
CA HIS A 756 -13.03 2.78 -1.01
C HIS A 756 -13.03 1.82 -2.20
N PHE A 757 -13.12 2.33 -3.43
CA PHE A 757 -12.73 1.63 -4.66
C PHE A 757 -11.64 2.41 -5.39
N GLY A 758 -10.69 1.72 -6.00
CA GLY A 758 -9.55 2.33 -6.69
C GLY A 758 -9.06 1.54 -7.89
N SER A 759 -8.35 2.24 -8.78
CA SER A 759 -7.76 1.70 -10.01
C SER A 759 -6.36 2.29 -10.21
N SER A 760 -5.56 1.71 -11.11
CA SER A 760 -4.19 2.12 -11.42
C SER A 760 -4.03 2.86 -12.77
N ASP A 761 -5.11 2.98 -13.55
CA ASP A 761 -5.14 3.57 -14.90
C ASP A 761 -4.94 5.10 -14.94
N ARG A 762 -5.02 5.79 -13.79
CA ARG A 762 -4.60 7.21 -13.65
C ARG A 762 -3.28 7.42 -12.90
N GLY A 763 -2.42 6.40 -12.80
CA GLY A 763 -1.06 6.53 -12.28
C GLY A 763 -0.77 6.19 -10.80
N PRO A 764 -1.72 5.87 -9.90
CA PRO A 764 -1.38 5.21 -8.63
C PRO A 764 -0.68 3.87 -8.87
N PHE A 765 0.40 3.62 -8.13
CA PHE A 765 1.09 2.32 -8.11
C PHE A 765 0.21 1.22 -7.52
N TRP A 766 -0.64 1.57 -6.56
CA TRP A 766 -1.52 0.65 -5.86
C TRP A 766 -2.95 1.19 -5.94
N PRO A 767 -3.92 0.42 -6.46
CA PRO A 767 -5.34 0.80 -6.47
C PRO A 767 -5.97 0.84 -5.07
N GLY A 768 -5.31 0.27 -4.05
CA GLY A 768 -5.83 0.16 -2.70
C GLY A 768 -6.38 -1.24 -2.41
N VAL A 769 -7.29 -1.35 -1.43
CA VAL A 769 -7.83 -2.63 -0.94
C VAL A 769 -8.88 -3.20 -1.90
N MET A 770 -9.93 -2.45 -2.25
CA MET A 770 -10.85 -2.84 -3.32
C MET A 770 -10.41 -2.23 -4.64
N VAL A 771 -10.36 -3.10 -5.66
CA VAL A 771 -9.83 -2.79 -6.99
C VAL A 771 -10.94 -2.88 -8.02
N VAL A 772 -11.01 -1.88 -8.89
CA VAL A 772 -11.74 -1.90 -10.16
C VAL A 772 -10.76 -1.64 -11.31
N ASN A 773 -11.11 -1.98 -12.55
CA ASN A 773 -10.15 -1.98 -13.65
C ASN A 773 -9.82 -0.57 -14.15
N THR A 774 -10.82 0.33 -14.12
CA THR A 774 -10.70 1.70 -14.64
C THR A 774 -11.23 2.75 -13.66
N GLU A 775 -10.76 3.99 -13.78
CA GLU A 775 -11.27 5.10 -12.95
C GLU A 775 -12.77 5.36 -13.18
N ALA A 776 -13.30 5.01 -14.36
CA ALA A 776 -14.73 5.13 -14.67
C ALA A 776 -15.60 4.13 -13.88
N GLU A 777 -15.06 2.95 -13.54
CA GLU A 777 -15.74 1.94 -12.73
C GLU A 777 -15.80 2.30 -11.23
N ARG A 778 -15.01 3.27 -10.75
CA ARG A 778 -14.91 3.63 -9.31
C ARG A 778 -16.10 4.40 -8.74
N GLY A 779 -16.98 4.93 -9.60
CA GLY A 779 -18.19 5.65 -9.19
C GLY A 779 -19.43 4.76 -9.15
N PRO A 780 -19.62 3.85 -10.12
CA PRO A 780 -20.68 2.83 -10.07
C PRO A 780 -20.48 1.71 -9.04
N ALA A 781 -19.25 1.49 -8.57
CA ALA A 781 -18.91 0.56 -7.48
C ALA A 781 -19.00 1.23 -6.10
#